data_AF-A0A954QN70-F1
#
_entry.id   AF-A0A954QN70-F1
#
_cell.length_a   1.000
_cell.length_b   1.000
_cell.length_c   1.000
_cell.angle_alpha   90.00
_cell.angle_beta   90.00
_cell.angle_gamma   90.00
#
_symmetry.space_group_name_H-M   'P 1'
#
loop_
_entity.id
_entity.type
_entity.pdbx_description
1 polymer ?
#
loop_
_entity_poly.entity_id
_entity_poly.type
_entity_poly.pdbx_seq_one_letter_code
_entity_poly.pdbx_strand_id
1 'polypeptide(L)'
;MSHKRRSRRRSQHDNRLNLAQSRPFCLEQLEERQLLTVTVRDVAGGKELELSGNVDNLEDIYLQTNGEYLEYATSESGPFTALIDLSTVSAYEVNVTFKASSLDDAAQFDLNQEEDLKSTLFLKDISAPGVNLTFGAMDVEVMSGATISTRDLALGETDALAGASAGSSGNLAINGVLIDVRSGAQILAHVGGNDVVNSPGNVTISATGALDNFQSSFSTIPFVPAISTTRARALFETATIKGGDVSVRVVSDSSDLFDDGNPLGGFGEALAEFVGGLSVGAGVALSRATAELTVSGSDIAGRNVSLTSEAAADAEALVLTAYAAVAYGHSIPHATVDIRDTSTITATQDLSVHTNADSDLSIVATQNLLGTSTTAEKYNVTLAGAYSDVVSSAKLSSDSSLIVGDALSIDVDATREHNTQSNAAAYGDGTLGVALNVAVHEATLEALIDGTVVTGGDMTVDAELTTVKNDFNATSTVGTGEFGGRLQASKLGGPLRGFTSAFTSIFSGAGSAVGGNANFARDLAAIKVPNAGPLFSPETFGLSAAINVGLSFNDVDVRVGPGASVTVGGDLNLRGHVEEFPETSAISFLNSSNQYLPGAANGAYSQRETGVAGALTGGYFENHVDVYIGAGATVDVTGDMSLQSESSIPYDPQYIWDARNDAFEPGRIATFTDKFNYNLGIQNGLFSSWAEAIASAEDKAFGIMFNGLFADSHNYAYVGDGATVTVGGDLQVVADTANDTINFVGSPLIPFNATAGQGVGLAFMVTGYINDTTARINPLATIDAGSLLVFANNRGRNISIGVQGGLSDNVDGFNGAFTSSFVDNRTVSKVSPAADITLGTGLVEVPIAMETLRQDENSLFVSVPQFNPTEAYTEDDKSLVRVDVNANSITLPFDHGLETGQAVIYDNGGGTDIGGLTNGETYYAIVGEQSNVLQLALTYGNATATVSTPINLNLDTLAGVTDQSSHSLYPGFDPTAAGVVDTSTGVIDVGREHGFVSGQPVIYRDGGGSPIVGLDDGQTYYVSVTGPTAYRLAHASGDAVDAELTGDQSALISLSAGAVGRGHSLRPTNYTAVSKPNQLRVLDSNEDGRVTTADEHITSINSIAATLGSPSYQTDVNLLVISEDQTHLLSGTGAITKTLSSGAGGSVHVGVIHRETEAFIGAEERVVGNAPFAPGLGIDSSGLIVLDYDHGFSVGDK
;
A
#
# COMPACT_ATOMS: atom_id res chain seq x y z
N MET A 1 6.26 -13.38 -1.09
CA MET A 1 5.42 -14.58 -1.42
C MET A 1 3.94 -14.18 -1.34
N SER A 2 3.06 -14.78 -2.16
CA SER A 2 1.66 -14.35 -2.32
C SER A 2 0.75 -14.74 -1.14
N HIS A 3 0.28 -13.76 -0.35
CA HIS A 3 -0.78 -13.96 0.63
C HIS A 3 -2.18 -13.79 -0.01
N LYS A 4 -2.90 -14.90 -0.17
CA LYS A 4 -4.32 -14.94 -0.56
C LYS A 4 -5.20 -15.09 0.68
N ARG A 5 -5.96 -14.04 1.05
CA ARG A 5 -7.09 -14.12 2.02
C ARG A 5 -8.16 -15.09 1.49
N ARG A 6 -8.54 -16.10 2.29
CA ARG A 6 -9.70 -16.99 2.02
C ARG A 6 -10.91 -16.46 2.78
N SER A 7 -11.90 -15.89 2.08
CA SER A 7 -13.19 -15.58 2.69
C SER A 7 -13.97 -16.86 3.03
N ARG A 8 -14.38 -17.01 4.29
CA ARG A 8 -15.17 -18.15 4.77
C ARG A 8 -16.66 -17.79 4.76
N ARG A 9 -17.37 -18.12 3.67
CA ARG A 9 -18.85 -18.16 3.68
C ARG A 9 -19.35 -19.43 4.37
N ARG A 10 -20.14 -19.32 5.44
CA ARG A 10 -20.99 -20.41 5.96
C ARG A 10 -22.47 -20.02 5.89
N SER A 11 -23.30 -21.05 5.70
CA SER A 11 -24.67 -21.01 5.20
C SER A 11 -25.66 -21.51 6.26
N GLN A 12 -26.93 -21.07 6.14
CA GLN A 12 -28.18 -21.57 6.76
C GLN A 12 -28.55 -20.95 8.13
N HIS A 13 -29.82 -20.78 8.55
CA HIS A 13 -31.12 -21.29 8.12
C HIS A 13 -32.24 -20.35 8.66
N ASP A 14 -33.37 -20.26 7.95
CA ASP A 14 -34.59 -19.53 8.33
C ASP A 14 -35.12 -19.93 9.73
N ASN A 15 -35.48 -18.95 10.56
CA ASN A 15 -36.66 -19.05 11.44
C ASN A 15 -37.18 -17.67 11.90
N ARG A 16 -38.38 -17.33 11.39
CA ARG A 16 -39.21 -16.21 11.81
C ARG A 16 -39.75 -16.42 13.22
N LEU A 17 -39.84 -15.38 14.07
CA LEU A 17 -41.04 -15.13 14.89
C LEU A 17 -41.07 -13.75 15.62
N ASN A 18 -42.06 -12.94 15.22
CA ASN A 18 -42.92 -12.02 15.99
C ASN A 18 -42.37 -11.08 17.09
N LEU A 19 -42.37 -9.79 16.74
CA LEU A 19 -42.49 -8.64 17.66
C LEU A 19 -43.77 -8.72 18.51
N ALA A 20 -43.63 -8.49 19.81
CA ALA A 20 -44.70 -7.99 20.67
C ALA A 20 -44.20 -6.84 21.54
N GLN A 21 -45.08 -5.84 21.67
CA GLN A 21 -44.83 -4.48 22.12
C GLN A 21 -44.50 -4.31 23.61
N SER A 22 -43.78 -3.24 23.86
CA SER A 22 -43.43 -2.61 25.14
C SER A 22 -44.63 -2.23 26.03
N ARG A 23 -44.39 -2.20 27.36
CA ARG A 23 -44.71 -1.10 28.31
C ARG A 23 -44.25 -1.41 29.76
N PRO A 24 -44.14 -0.39 30.64
CA PRO A 24 -42.97 -0.21 31.52
C PRO A 24 -43.21 -0.45 33.02
N PHE A 25 -42.09 -0.50 33.75
CA PHE A 25 -41.85 -0.21 35.18
C PHE A 25 -42.90 -0.64 36.21
N CYS A 26 -42.51 -1.60 37.07
CA CYS A 26 -42.92 -1.59 38.47
C CYS A 26 -41.77 -2.12 39.33
N LEU A 27 -41.24 -1.24 40.18
CA LEU A 27 -40.27 -1.52 41.23
C LEU A 27 -41.07 -2.10 42.42
N GLU A 28 -40.95 -3.39 42.70
CA GLU A 28 -41.34 -3.95 44.00
C GLU A 28 -40.59 -5.26 44.29
N GLN A 29 -39.75 -5.18 45.32
CA GLN A 29 -39.29 -6.21 46.26
C GLN A 29 -39.39 -7.69 45.85
N LEU A 30 -38.24 -8.38 45.88
CA LEU A 30 -37.99 -9.51 46.77
C LEU A 30 -36.48 -9.82 46.80
N GLU A 31 -35.92 -9.87 48.01
CA GLU A 31 -34.60 -10.45 48.26
C GLU A 31 -34.61 -11.94 47.89
N GLU A 32 -33.75 -12.33 46.95
CA GLU A 32 -32.98 -13.57 47.06
C GLU A 32 -31.54 -13.20 46.74
N ARG A 33 -30.64 -13.30 47.73
CA ARG A 33 -29.21 -13.48 47.43
C ARG A 33 -29.12 -14.78 46.64
N GLN A 34 -29.10 -14.70 45.31
CA GLN A 34 -28.76 -15.88 44.51
C GLN A 34 -27.34 -16.24 44.88
N LEU A 35 -27.21 -17.41 45.50
CA LEU A 35 -25.93 -18.07 45.70
C LEU A 35 -25.29 -18.23 44.32
N LEU A 36 -24.12 -17.62 44.14
CA LEU A 36 -23.24 -17.96 43.04
C LEU A 36 -23.08 -19.49 43.02
N THR A 37 -23.32 -20.07 41.86
CA THR A 37 -23.26 -21.53 41.69
C THR A 37 -22.45 -21.84 40.45
N VAL A 38 -21.28 -22.46 40.64
CA VAL A 38 -20.53 -23.10 39.56
C VAL A 38 -21.29 -24.34 39.11
N THR A 39 -21.75 -24.35 37.86
CA THR A 39 -22.47 -25.48 37.27
C THR A 39 -21.53 -26.25 36.35
N VAL A 40 -21.28 -27.51 36.68
CA VAL A 40 -20.46 -28.40 35.84
C VAL A 40 -21.32 -29.01 34.74
N ARG A 41 -20.92 -28.84 33.48
CA ARG A 41 -21.58 -29.41 32.30
C ARG A 41 -20.64 -30.37 31.56
N ASP A 42 -21.22 -31.47 31.05
CA ASP A 42 -20.54 -32.37 30.14
C ASP A 42 -20.48 -31.75 28.74
N VAL A 43 -19.27 -31.59 28.20
CA VAL A 43 -19.04 -31.20 26.80
C VAL A 43 -18.28 -32.30 26.09
N ALA A 44 -18.25 -32.27 24.75
CA ALA A 44 -17.56 -33.30 23.98
C ALA A 44 -16.06 -33.27 24.30
N GLY A 45 -15.55 -34.29 25.00
CA GLY A 45 -14.12 -34.41 25.33
C GLY A 45 -13.69 -33.77 26.66
N GLY A 46 -14.61 -33.20 27.46
CA GLY A 46 -14.24 -32.48 28.68
C GLY A 46 -15.41 -31.99 29.54
N LYS A 47 -15.14 -30.99 30.37
CA LYS A 47 -16.14 -30.29 31.20
C LYS A 47 -16.10 -28.79 30.95
N GLU A 48 -17.28 -28.19 31.02
CA GLU A 48 -17.48 -26.75 31.07
C GLU A 48 -17.94 -26.38 32.49
N LEU A 49 -17.19 -25.52 33.17
CA LEU A 49 -17.48 -24.96 34.48
C LEU A 49 -18.17 -23.60 34.26
N GLU A 50 -19.49 -23.60 34.21
CA GLU A 50 -20.28 -22.41 33.94
C GLU A 50 -20.48 -21.60 35.24
N LEU A 51 -19.98 -20.37 35.26
CA LEU A 51 -20.17 -19.38 36.32
C LEU A 51 -21.47 -18.59 36.07
N SER A 52 -22.31 -18.44 37.09
CA SER A 52 -23.55 -17.67 37.03
C SER A 52 -23.73 -16.80 38.28
N GLY A 53 -23.92 -15.49 38.10
CA GLY A 53 -24.02 -14.50 39.18
C GLY A 53 -23.82 -13.05 38.71
N ASN A 54 -23.89 -12.09 39.64
CA ASN A 54 -23.54 -10.68 39.38
C ASN A 54 -22.01 -10.55 39.20
N VAL A 55 -21.58 -9.78 38.19
CA VAL A 55 -20.17 -9.55 37.82
C VAL A 55 -19.30 -9.12 38.99
N ASP A 56 -19.85 -8.36 39.95
CA ASP A 56 -19.10 -7.85 41.11
C ASP A 56 -18.71 -8.93 42.14
N ASN A 57 -19.19 -10.17 42.00
CA ASN A 57 -18.93 -11.27 42.95
C ASN A 57 -18.63 -12.61 42.26
N LEU A 58 -17.97 -12.62 41.11
CA LEU A 58 -17.59 -13.88 40.45
C LEU A 58 -16.66 -14.72 41.34
N GLU A 59 -16.90 -16.03 41.40
CA GLU A 59 -16.05 -16.98 42.13
C GLU A 59 -14.84 -17.38 41.25
N ASP A 60 -13.65 -17.37 41.85
CA ASP A 60 -12.46 -17.97 41.25
C ASP A 60 -12.56 -19.49 41.23
N ILE A 61 -11.87 -20.11 40.27
CA ILE A 61 -11.80 -21.57 40.16
C ILE A 61 -10.36 -22.02 40.37
N TYR A 62 -10.17 -23.00 41.25
CA TYR A 62 -8.87 -23.60 41.53
C TYR A 62 -8.89 -25.04 41.02
N LEU A 63 -7.94 -25.41 40.15
CA LEU A 63 -7.73 -26.79 39.70
C LEU A 63 -6.47 -27.38 40.33
N GLN A 64 -6.56 -28.65 40.71
CA GLN A 64 -5.42 -29.44 41.18
C GLN A 64 -5.63 -30.91 40.87
N THR A 65 -4.57 -31.70 40.97
CA THR A 65 -4.65 -33.17 40.98
C THR A 65 -4.41 -33.75 42.37
N ASN A 66 -5.16 -34.79 42.70
CA ASN A 66 -5.00 -35.57 43.92
C ASN A 66 -4.96 -37.06 43.57
N GLY A 67 -3.76 -37.60 43.41
CA GLY A 67 -3.58 -38.94 42.84
C GLY A 67 -3.95 -38.94 41.35
N GLU A 68 -4.93 -39.77 40.96
CA GLU A 68 -5.37 -39.91 39.56
C GLU A 68 -6.55 -38.96 39.21
N TYR A 69 -7.11 -38.24 40.19
CA TYR A 69 -8.27 -37.38 39.98
C TYR A 69 -7.88 -35.93 39.74
N LEU A 70 -8.45 -35.33 38.70
CA LEU A 70 -8.49 -33.88 38.53
C LEU A 70 -9.68 -33.34 39.32
N GLU A 71 -9.47 -32.34 40.16
CA GLU A 71 -10.47 -31.79 41.07
C GLU A 71 -10.54 -30.26 40.96
N TYR A 72 -11.71 -29.68 41.26
CA TYR A 72 -11.94 -28.23 41.28
C TYR A 72 -12.45 -27.73 42.64
N ALA A 73 -12.15 -26.47 42.98
CA ALA A 73 -12.70 -25.76 44.13
C ALA A 73 -12.98 -24.28 43.79
N THR A 74 -13.85 -23.63 44.56
CA THR A 74 -14.20 -22.20 44.40
C THR A 74 -13.50 -21.29 45.41
N SER A 75 -12.55 -21.85 46.16
CA SER A 75 -11.63 -21.12 47.03
C SER A 75 -10.36 -21.94 47.22
N GLU A 76 -9.22 -21.27 47.38
CA GLU A 76 -7.89 -21.88 47.42
C GLU A 76 -7.74 -23.00 48.46
N SER A 77 -8.42 -22.85 49.60
CA SER A 77 -8.42 -23.78 50.74
C SER A 77 -9.78 -24.48 50.98
N GLY A 78 -10.70 -24.36 50.03
CA GLY A 78 -12.03 -24.97 50.08
C GLY A 78 -12.03 -26.48 49.82
N PRO A 79 -13.19 -27.14 49.98
CA PRO A 79 -13.34 -28.55 49.61
C PRO A 79 -13.24 -28.71 48.09
N PHE A 80 -12.32 -29.57 47.64
CA PHE A 80 -12.18 -29.94 46.23
C PHE A 80 -13.19 -31.03 45.84
N THR A 81 -13.71 -30.91 44.62
CA THR A 81 -14.68 -31.84 44.03
C THR A 81 -14.07 -32.48 42.78
N ALA A 82 -14.12 -33.82 42.70
CA ALA A 82 -13.56 -34.56 41.56
C ALA A 82 -14.33 -34.30 40.26
N LEU A 83 -13.60 -33.99 39.19
CA LEU A 83 -14.11 -33.83 37.82
C LEU A 83 -14.01 -35.12 37.01
N ILE A 84 -12.83 -35.75 37.00
CA ILE A 84 -12.52 -36.95 36.22
C ILE A 84 -11.37 -37.74 36.84
N ASP A 85 -11.36 -39.05 36.59
CA ASP A 85 -10.20 -39.92 36.78
C ASP A 85 -9.34 -39.90 35.49
N LEU A 86 -8.18 -39.24 35.56
CA LEU A 86 -7.29 -39.03 34.41
C LEU A 86 -6.70 -40.34 33.88
N SER A 87 -6.68 -41.43 34.66
CA SER A 87 -6.21 -42.75 34.20
C SER A 87 -7.14 -43.39 33.16
N THR A 88 -8.36 -42.87 33.02
CA THR A 88 -9.41 -43.45 32.17
C THR A 88 -9.56 -42.77 30.81
N VAL A 89 -8.80 -41.70 30.57
CA VAL A 89 -8.93 -40.85 29.39
C VAL A 89 -7.57 -40.61 28.74
N SER A 90 -7.56 -40.36 27.43
CA SER A 90 -6.35 -39.95 26.69
C SER A 90 -6.29 -38.44 26.44
N ALA A 91 -7.40 -37.73 26.66
CA ALA A 91 -7.52 -36.28 26.52
C ALA A 91 -8.61 -35.75 27.45
N TYR A 92 -8.42 -34.54 27.97
CA TYR A 92 -9.39 -33.88 28.82
C TYR A 92 -9.29 -32.35 28.72
N GLU A 93 -10.45 -31.72 28.53
CA GLU A 93 -10.59 -30.26 28.40
C GLU A 93 -11.41 -29.70 29.57
N VAL A 94 -10.95 -28.59 30.16
CA VAL A 94 -11.68 -27.83 31.17
C VAL A 94 -11.81 -26.39 30.71
N ASN A 95 -13.04 -25.96 30.43
CA ASN A 95 -13.35 -24.57 30.09
C ASN A 95 -14.13 -23.89 31.21
N VAL A 96 -13.76 -22.68 31.58
CA VAL A 96 -14.50 -21.82 32.51
C VAL A 96 -15.19 -20.73 31.70
N THR A 97 -16.52 -20.69 31.77
CA THR A 97 -17.33 -19.76 30.99
C THR A 97 -18.23 -18.95 31.89
N PHE A 98 -18.36 -17.66 31.64
CA PHE A 98 -19.34 -16.82 32.33
C PHE A 98 -20.64 -16.77 31.54
N LYS A 99 -21.77 -16.92 32.23
CA LYS A 99 -23.10 -16.71 31.66
C LYS A 99 -23.78 -15.52 32.32
N ALA A 100 -23.86 -14.42 31.59
CA ALA A 100 -24.57 -13.22 32.03
C ALA A 100 -26.06 -13.52 32.31
N SER A 101 -26.57 -13.02 33.45
CA SER A 101 -27.99 -13.14 33.83
C SER A 101 -28.87 -12.04 33.26
N SER A 102 -28.27 -10.93 32.80
CA SER A 102 -28.96 -9.78 32.20
C SER A 102 -28.07 -9.01 31.22
N LEU A 103 -28.69 -8.10 30.46
CA LEU A 103 -28.00 -7.14 29.59
C LEU A 103 -27.04 -6.22 30.36
N ASP A 104 -27.45 -5.78 31.55
CA ASP A 104 -26.64 -4.91 32.41
C ASP A 104 -25.43 -5.67 32.97
N ASP A 105 -25.60 -6.96 33.33
CA ASP A 105 -24.49 -7.82 33.76
C ASP A 105 -23.49 -8.06 32.61
N ALA A 106 -23.95 -8.20 31.37
CA ALA A 106 -23.04 -8.34 30.23
C ALA A 106 -22.27 -7.04 29.96
N ALA A 107 -22.93 -5.88 29.99
CA ALA A 107 -22.27 -4.59 29.79
C ALA A 107 -21.29 -4.23 30.93
N GLN A 108 -21.61 -4.60 32.17
CA GLN A 108 -20.73 -4.41 33.32
C GLN A 108 -19.53 -5.37 33.27
N PHE A 109 -19.70 -6.58 32.73
CA PHE A 109 -18.61 -7.52 32.46
C PHE A 109 -17.63 -7.00 31.41
N ASP A 110 -18.13 -6.32 30.38
CA ASP A 110 -17.30 -5.67 29.36
C ASP A 110 -16.49 -4.49 29.95
N LEU A 111 -17.13 -3.62 30.75
CA LEU A 111 -16.44 -2.52 31.44
C LEU A 111 -15.34 -3.02 32.40
N ASN A 112 -15.60 -4.14 33.09
CA ASN A 112 -14.63 -4.73 34.03
C ASN A 112 -13.44 -5.42 33.33
N GLN A 113 -13.49 -5.64 32.00
CA GLN A 113 -12.31 -6.08 31.26
C GLN A 113 -11.16 -5.07 31.30
N GLU A 114 -11.46 -3.79 31.57
CA GLU A 114 -10.45 -2.73 31.70
C GLU A 114 -9.84 -2.63 33.13
N GLU A 115 -10.50 -3.15 34.17
CA GLU A 115 -10.12 -2.92 35.59
C GLU A 115 -9.62 -4.18 36.35
N ASP A 116 -9.17 -5.24 35.67
CA ASP A 116 -8.68 -6.51 36.27
C ASP A 116 -9.73 -7.29 37.13
N LEU A 117 -11.03 -6.96 37.05
CA LEU A 117 -12.08 -7.60 37.85
C LEU A 117 -12.74 -8.78 37.11
N LYS A 118 -12.15 -9.98 37.21
CA LYS A 118 -12.64 -11.22 36.58
C LYS A 118 -12.57 -12.41 37.55
N SER A 119 -13.32 -13.48 37.26
CA SER A 119 -13.06 -14.81 37.86
C SER A 119 -11.82 -15.41 37.21
N THR A 120 -10.81 -15.73 38.01
CA THR A 120 -9.56 -16.32 37.52
C THR A 120 -9.60 -17.84 37.64
N LEU A 121 -9.09 -18.55 36.62
CA LEU A 121 -8.77 -19.96 36.70
C LEU A 121 -7.35 -20.14 37.23
N PHE A 122 -7.23 -20.48 38.50
CA PHE A 122 -5.96 -20.80 39.14
C PHE A 122 -5.58 -22.28 38.93
N LEU A 123 -4.43 -22.51 38.31
CA LEU A 123 -3.83 -23.82 38.14
C LEU A 123 -2.78 -24.05 39.24
N LYS A 124 -3.03 -25.04 40.12
CA LYS A 124 -2.09 -25.53 41.14
C LYS A 124 -1.28 -26.71 40.57
N ASP A 125 -0.80 -27.62 41.41
CA ASP A 125 -0.12 -28.82 40.94
C ASP A 125 -1.08 -29.77 40.20
N ILE A 126 -0.78 -30.01 38.92
CA ILE A 126 -1.53 -30.89 38.02
C ILE A 126 -0.58 -31.91 37.40
N SER A 127 -0.83 -33.19 37.66
CA SER A 127 -0.12 -34.31 37.05
C SER A 127 -1.09 -35.19 36.25
N ALA A 128 -0.85 -35.32 34.95
CA ALA A 128 -1.66 -36.13 34.03
C ALA A 128 -0.78 -36.95 33.07
N PRO A 129 -0.11 -38.01 33.55
CA PRO A 129 0.83 -38.81 32.76
C PRO A 129 0.26 -39.29 31.41
N GLY A 130 0.83 -38.83 30.30
CA GLY A 130 0.45 -39.23 28.94
C GLY A 130 -0.92 -38.73 28.45
N VAL A 131 -1.60 -37.87 29.21
CA VAL A 131 -2.94 -37.35 28.88
C VAL A 131 -2.82 -35.98 28.23
N ASN A 132 -3.56 -35.75 27.14
CA ASN A 132 -3.67 -34.41 26.55
C ASN A 132 -4.56 -33.52 27.43
N LEU A 133 -4.05 -32.38 27.88
CA LEU A 133 -4.78 -31.43 28.71
C LEU A 133 -5.04 -30.12 27.98
N THR A 134 -6.23 -29.57 28.17
CA THR A 134 -6.58 -28.23 27.69
C THR A 134 -7.32 -27.47 28.78
N PHE A 135 -6.83 -26.28 29.10
CA PHE A 135 -7.44 -25.35 30.04
C PHE A 135 -7.90 -24.11 29.28
N GLY A 136 -9.15 -23.70 29.46
CA GLY A 136 -9.71 -22.50 28.87
C GLY A 136 -10.39 -21.63 29.91
N ALA A 137 -10.06 -20.36 30.00
CA ALA A 137 -10.80 -19.37 30.78
C ALA A 137 -10.51 -17.96 30.25
N MET A 138 -11.26 -16.93 30.64
CA MET A 138 -10.89 -15.56 30.26
C MET A 138 -9.58 -15.10 30.90
N ASP A 139 -9.36 -15.48 32.15
CA ASP A 139 -8.12 -15.24 32.88
C ASP A 139 -7.62 -16.56 33.45
N VAL A 140 -6.38 -16.93 33.12
CA VAL A 140 -5.73 -18.17 33.60
C VAL A 140 -4.44 -17.80 34.30
N GLU A 141 -4.32 -18.20 35.56
CA GLU A 141 -3.10 -18.04 36.33
C GLU A 141 -2.51 -19.40 36.71
N VAL A 142 -1.28 -19.68 36.28
CA VAL A 142 -0.48 -20.76 36.87
C VAL A 142 0.19 -20.21 38.11
N MET A 143 -0.22 -20.73 39.27
CA MET A 143 0.20 -20.20 40.57
C MET A 143 1.71 -20.32 40.78
N SER A 144 2.26 -19.43 41.61
CA SER A 144 3.69 -19.42 41.92
C SER A 144 4.16 -20.79 42.46
N GLY A 145 5.21 -21.32 41.85
CA GLY A 145 5.80 -22.62 42.18
C GLY A 145 4.97 -23.85 41.78
N ALA A 146 3.81 -23.69 41.13
CA ALA A 146 2.98 -24.80 40.70
C ALA A 146 3.60 -25.57 39.52
N THR A 147 3.38 -26.89 39.47
CA THR A 147 3.82 -27.74 38.35
C THR A 147 2.64 -28.32 37.60
N ILE A 148 2.50 -27.97 36.32
CA ILE A 148 1.55 -28.55 35.36
C ILE A 148 2.31 -29.51 34.46
N SER A 149 2.05 -30.81 34.57
CA SER A 149 2.81 -31.81 33.83
C SER A 149 1.96 -32.93 33.24
N THR A 150 2.17 -33.20 31.96
CA THR A 150 1.60 -34.35 31.22
C THR A 150 2.62 -35.48 31.03
N ARG A 151 3.77 -35.38 31.70
CA ARG A 151 4.88 -36.33 31.55
C ARG A 151 4.55 -37.66 32.21
N ASP A 152 4.84 -38.75 31.50
CA ASP A 152 4.81 -40.10 32.05
C ASP A 152 6.20 -40.47 32.61
N LEU A 153 6.35 -40.38 33.93
CA LEU A 153 7.62 -40.56 34.63
C LEU A 153 7.89 -42.03 34.99
N ALA A 154 9.17 -42.41 34.97
CA ALA A 154 9.61 -43.74 35.36
C ALA A 154 9.30 -44.05 36.83
N LEU A 155 9.05 -45.33 37.11
CA LEU A 155 8.78 -45.82 38.47
C LEU A 155 9.86 -45.38 39.47
N GLY A 156 9.48 -44.56 40.45
CA GLY A 156 10.36 -44.05 41.50
C GLY A 156 10.89 -42.62 41.26
N GLU A 157 10.66 -42.06 40.08
CA GLU A 157 10.94 -40.66 39.78
C GLU A 157 9.79 -39.77 40.27
N THR A 158 10.12 -38.66 40.94
CA THR A 158 9.15 -37.64 41.37
C THR A 158 9.47 -36.25 40.83
N ASP A 159 10.62 -36.09 40.16
CA ASP A 159 11.06 -34.83 39.57
C ASP A 159 10.50 -34.73 38.15
N ALA A 160 9.43 -33.95 38.00
CA ALA A 160 8.79 -33.73 36.71
C ALA A 160 9.63 -32.90 35.73
N LEU A 161 10.73 -32.27 36.17
CA LEU A 161 11.62 -31.52 35.28
C LEU A 161 12.75 -32.42 34.74
N ALA A 162 13.42 -33.17 35.62
CA ALA A 162 14.63 -33.92 35.28
C ALA A 162 14.47 -35.45 35.24
N GLY A 163 13.39 -36.01 35.80
CA GLY A 163 13.16 -37.45 35.89
C GLY A 163 13.11 -38.14 34.53
N ALA A 164 13.51 -39.42 34.50
CA ALA A 164 13.43 -40.25 33.29
C ALA A 164 11.97 -40.54 32.90
N SER A 165 11.68 -40.63 31.61
CA SER A 165 10.32 -40.91 31.11
C SER A 165 10.07 -42.43 31.02
N ALA A 166 8.87 -42.88 31.40
CA ALA A 166 8.39 -44.26 31.19
C ALA A 166 7.56 -44.40 29.90
N GLY A 167 6.95 -43.32 29.44
CA GLY A 167 6.06 -43.28 28.28
C GLY A 167 6.09 -41.92 27.58
N SER A 168 5.26 -41.78 26.54
CA SER A 168 5.11 -40.52 25.80
C SER A 168 4.30 -39.51 26.62
N SER A 169 4.66 -38.24 26.53
CA SER A 169 3.96 -37.14 27.20
C SER A 169 2.73 -36.72 26.39
N GLY A 170 1.68 -36.28 27.07
CA GLY A 170 0.51 -35.69 26.42
C GLY A 170 0.73 -34.22 26.03
N ASN A 171 -0.06 -33.70 25.10
CA ASN A 171 -0.07 -32.27 24.77
C ASN A 171 -0.68 -31.44 25.91
N LEU A 172 -0.25 -30.20 26.06
CA LEU A 172 -0.72 -29.28 27.09
C LEU A 172 -1.07 -27.93 26.46
N ALA A 173 -2.34 -27.55 26.56
CA ALA A 173 -2.84 -26.28 26.02
C ALA A 173 -3.45 -25.40 27.12
N ILE A 174 -3.13 -24.10 27.09
CA ILE A 174 -3.74 -23.07 27.92
C ILE A 174 -4.28 -21.99 27.00
N ASN A 175 -5.59 -21.75 27.05
CA ASN A 175 -6.30 -20.75 26.26
C ASN A 175 -6.93 -19.72 27.18
N GLY A 176 -6.78 -18.45 26.86
CA GLY A 176 -7.50 -17.40 27.55
C GLY A 176 -7.36 -16.03 26.91
N VAL A 177 -7.71 -14.97 27.63
CA VAL A 177 -7.47 -13.58 27.19
C VAL A 177 -6.23 -13.05 27.90
N LEU A 178 -6.16 -13.29 29.22
CA LEU A 178 -5.02 -13.01 30.08
C LEU A 178 -4.47 -14.35 30.57
N ILE A 179 -3.16 -14.56 30.41
CA ILE A 179 -2.47 -15.75 30.87
C ILE A 179 -1.22 -15.33 31.63
N ASP A 180 -1.22 -15.57 32.93
CA ASP A 180 -0.09 -15.28 33.80
C ASP A 180 0.53 -16.59 34.32
N VAL A 181 1.80 -16.85 33.99
CA VAL A 181 2.59 -17.95 34.56
C VAL A 181 3.52 -17.35 35.61
N ARG A 182 3.11 -17.45 36.87
CA ARG A 182 3.73 -16.74 38.00
C ARG A 182 5.10 -17.31 38.37
N SER A 183 5.77 -16.58 39.26
CA SER A 183 7.13 -16.88 39.69
C SER A 183 7.38 -18.35 40.06
N GLY A 184 8.34 -18.99 39.39
CA GLY A 184 8.78 -20.36 39.66
C GLY A 184 7.84 -21.46 39.17
N ALA A 185 6.77 -21.14 38.45
CA ALA A 185 5.85 -22.14 37.91
C ALA A 185 6.45 -22.94 36.74
N GLN A 186 5.96 -24.16 36.54
CA GLN A 186 6.47 -25.10 35.54
C GLN A 186 5.34 -25.68 34.66
N ILE A 187 5.54 -25.67 33.35
CA ILE A 187 4.64 -26.23 32.33
C ILE A 187 5.45 -27.26 31.53
N LEU A 188 5.19 -28.55 31.75
CA LEU A 188 6.10 -29.63 31.36
C LEU A 188 5.38 -30.73 30.57
N ALA A 189 5.66 -30.81 29.27
CA ALA A 189 5.22 -31.85 28.35
C ALA A 189 6.39 -32.53 27.60
N HIS A 190 7.64 -32.25 27.98
CA HIS A 190 8.83 -32.84 27.36
C HIS A 190 9.05 -34.31 27.76
N VAL A 191 10.02 -34.96 27.11
CA VAL A 191 10.61 -36.23 27.58
C VAL A 191 11.99 -35.95 28.17
N GLY A 192 12.28 -36.53 29.33
CA GLY A 192 13.54 -36.34 30.06
C GLY A 192 14.53 -37.48 29.85
N GLY A 193 15.82 -37.19 30.11
CA GLY A 193 16.93 -38.11 29.91
C GLY A 193 17.37 -38.22 28.45
N ASN A 194 18.10 -39.28 28.11
CA ASN A 194 18.48 -39.61 26.72
C ASN A 194 17.39 -40.44 26.02
N ASP A 195 16.11 -40.17 26.33
CA ASP A 195 14.99 -40.94 25.82
C ASP A 195 14.74 -40.61 24.34
N VAL A 196 14.95 -41.61 23.50
CA VAL A 196 14.72 -41.55 22.04
C VAL A 196 13.55 -42.43 21.61
N VAL A 197 12.88 -43.08 22.56
CA VAL A 197 11.78 -44.02 22.30
C VAL A 197 10.44 -43.34 22.46
N ASN A 198 10.30 -42.50 23.48
CA ASN A 198 9.07 -41.79 23.79
C ASN A 198 9.00 -40.42 23.10
N SER A 199 7.79 -40.00 22.74
CA SER A 199 7.57 -38.70 22.09
C SER A 199 7.20 -37.64 23.14
N PRO A 200 7.76 -36.43 23.05
CA PRO A 200 7.29 -35.30 23.84
C PRO A 200 5.93 -34.81 23.33
N GLY A 201 5.13 -34.23 24.22
CA GLY A 201 3.88 -33.55 23.91
C GLY A 201 4.10 -32.05 23.69
N ASN A 202 3.30 -31.43 22.84
CA ASN A 202 3.41 -30.01 22.53
C ASN A 202 2.84 -29.15 23.66
N VAL A 203 3.39 -27.95 23.83
CA VAL A 203 2.84 -26.91 24.70
C VAL A 203 2.29 -25.79 23.82
N THR A 204 1.02 -25.43 24.04
CA THR A 204 0.35 -24.35 23.32
C THR A 204 -0.26 -23.37 24.31
N ILE A 205 0.13 -22.10 24.23
CA ILE A 205 -0.42 -21.02 25.06
C ILE A 205 -1.04 -20.01 24.10
N SER A 206 -2.36 -19.86 24.15
CA SER A 206 -3.10 -18.97 23.26
C SER A 206 -3.86 -17.92 24.07
N ALA A 207 -3.33 -16.69 24.10
CA ALA A 207 -4.05 -15.52 24.59
C ALA A 207 -4.80 -14.89 23.40
N THR A 208 -6.12 -14.76 23.46
CA THR A 208 -6.94 -14.25 22.35
C THR A 208 -8.06 -13.37 22.90
N GLY A 209 -7.94 -12.06 22.69
CA GLY A 209 -8.96 -11.06 22.97
C GLY A 209 -9.62 -10.59 21.68
N ALA A 210 -10.79 -11.12 21.37
CA ALA A 210 -11.60 -10.75 20.20
C ALA A 210 -13.06 -10.57 20.60
N LEU A 211 -13.82 -9.76 19.86
CA LEU A 211 -15.24 -9.51 20.18
C LEU A 211 -16.12 -10.71 19.80
N ASP A 212 -15.71 -11.55 18.85
CA ASP A 212 -16.41 -12.77 18.42
C ASP A 212 -16.54 -13.87 19.47
N ASN A 213 -15.80 -13.79 20.58
CA ASN A 213 -15.99 -14.69 21.73
C ASN A 213 -17.36 -14.49 22.42
N PHE A 214 -18.16 -13.53 21.97
CA PHE A 214 -19.52 -13.25 22.42
C PHE A 214 -20.58 -13.75 21.42
N GLN A 215 -20.69 -15.07 21.21
CA GLN A 215 -21.83 -15.59 20.44
C GLN A 215 -23.15 -15.54 21.22
N SER A 216 -24.01 -14.64 20.72
CA SER A 216 -25.48 -14.67 20.70
C SER A 216 -26.24 -13.88 21.78
N SER A 217 -26.97 -12.88 21.27
CA SER A 217 -28.22 -12.31 21.82
C SER A 217 -28.12 -10.98 22.57
N PHE A 218 -27.52 -9.95 21.97
CA PHE A 218 -27.75 -8.58 22.44
C PHE A 218 -28.41 -7.70 21.38
N SER A 219 -29.74 -7.67 21.49
CA SER A 219 -30.67 -6.76 20.85
C SER A 219 -30.55 -5.36 21.48
N THR A 220 -29.93 -4.44 20.75
CA THR A 220 -30.19 -2.98 20.66
C THR A 220 -30.61 -2.22 21.92
N ILE A 221 -29.71 -1.35 22.39
CA ILE A 221 -30.02 -0.07 23.03
C ILE A 221 -29.28 1.02 22.25
N PRO A 222 -29.91 2.12 21.80
CA PRO A 222 -29.23 3.15 21.03
C PRO A 222 -28.50 4.12 21.96
N PHE A 223 -27.27 4.49 21.56
CA PHE A 223 -26.37 5.51 22.12
C PHE A 223 -25.17 5.00 22.93
N VAL A 224 -24.09 4.63 22.24
CA VAL A 224 -22.71 4.61 22.77
C VAL A 224 -21.76 5.02 21.62
N PRO A 225 -20.69 5.82 21.85
CA PRO A 225 -19.55 5.86 20.92
C PRO A 225 -19.11 4.43 20.58
N ALA A 226 -18.77 4.15 19.31
CA ALA A 226 -18.19 2.85 18.97
C ALA A 226 -16.76 2.86 19.51
N ILE A 227 -16.61 2.40 20.75
CA ILE A 227 -15.33 2.18 21.41
C ILE A 227 -15.12 0.67 21.39
N SER A 228 -14.21 0.22 20.55
CA SER A 228 -13.75 -1.16 20.50
C SER A 228 -12.38 -1.19 21.16
N THR A 229 -12.30 -1.73 22.37
CA THR A 229 -11.03 -1.93 23.06
C THR A 229 -10.89 -3.42 23.33
N THR A 230 -9.86 -4.04 22.78
CA THR A 230 -9.48 -5.42 23.12
C THR A 230 -8.06 -5.46 23.65
N ARG A 231 -7.81 -6.46 24.50
CA ARG A 231 -6.51 -6.72 25.08
C ARG A 231 -6.30 -8.22 25.17
N ALA A 232 -5.10 -8.67 24.86
CA ALA A 232 -4.63 -10.02 25.14
C ALA A 232 -3.22 -9.96 25.72
N ARG A 233 -2.95 -10.78 26.74
CA ARG A 233 -1.65 -10.80 27.41
C ARG A 233 -1.22 -12.22 27.74
N ALA A 234 0.06 -12.50 27.52
CA ALA A 234 0.76 -13.63 28.11
C ALA A 234 2.00 -13.12 28.87
N LEU A 235 2.06 -13.37 30.18
CA LEU A 235 3.16 -12.97 31.04
C LEU A 235 3.80 -14.20 31.69
N PHE A 236 5.09 -14.40 31.45
CA PHE A 236 5.87 -15.46 32.09
C PHE A 236 6.90 -14.86 33.02
N GLU A 237 6.75 -15.13 34.32
CA GLU A 237 7.64 -14.64 35.37
C GLU A 237 8.44 -15.79 35.93
N THR A 238 9.75 -15.86 35.68
CA THR A 238 10.64 -16.93 36.15
C THR A 238 10.07 -18.35 35.93
N ALA A 239 9.35 -18.52 34.82
CA ALA A 239 8.65 -19.75 34.48
C ALA A 239 9.59 -20.74 33.80
N THR A 240 9.27 -22.04 33.88
CA THR A 240 9.92 -23.08 33.09
C THR A 240 8.92 -23.76 32.19
N ILE A 241 9.05 -23.61 30.88
CA ILE A 241 8.13 -24.17 29.88
C ILE A 241 8.90 -25.12 28.98
N LYS A 242 8.58 -26.42 29.01
CA LYS A 242 9.27 -27.44 28.21
C LYS A 242 8.30 -28.36 27.50
N GLY A 243 8.46 -28.52 26.19
CA GLY A 243 7.57 -29.33 25.34
C GLY A 243 8.27 -29.98 24.15
N GLY A 244 7.48 -30.66 23.33
CA GLY A 244 7.85 -31.12 21.99
C GLY A 244 8.07 -29.91 21.09
N ASP A 245 7.01 -29.31 20.59
CA ASP A 245 7.02 -27.92 20.13
C ASP A 245 6.39 -27.01 21.19
N VAL A 246 6.86 -25.76 21.31
CA VAL A 246 6.28 -24.75 22.19
C VAL A 246 5.77 -23.59 21.34
N SER A 247 4.47 -23.30 21.41
CA SER A 247 3.85 -22.20 20.67
C SER A 247 3.12 -21.29 21.65
N VAL A 248 3.46 -20.01 21.62
CA VAL A 248 2.82 -18.94 22.38
C VAL A 248 2.28 -17.94 21.39
N ARG A 249 0.95 -17.75 21.38
CA ARG A 249 0.28 -16.83 20.47
C ARG A 249 -0.60 -15.88 21.26
N VAL A 250 -0.36 -14.59 21.12
CA VAL A 250 -1.13 -13.51 21.73
C VAL A 250 -1.81 -12.73 20.61
N VAL A 251 -3.14 -12.68 20.61
CA VAL A 251 -3.91 -11.97 19.58
C VAL A 251 -4.91 -11.05 20.23
N SER A 252 -4.87 -9.78 19.87
CA SER A 252 -5.91 -8.81 20.18
C SER A 252 -6.54 -8.33 18.89
N ASP A 253 -7.86 -8.48 18.77
CA ASP A 253 -8.59 -8.11 17.58
C ASP A 253 -9.78 -7.24 17.97
N SER A 254 -9.80 -6.00 17.52
CA SER A 254 -10.88 -5.03 17.75
C SER A 254 -11.70 -4.75 16.48
N SER A 255 -11.43 -5.47 15.38
CA SER A 255 -12.05 -5.30 14.05
C SER A 255 -13.49 -5.82 13.94
N ASP A 256 -13.81 -6.90 14.66
CA ASP A 256 -15.08 -7.64 14.62
C ASP A 256 -16.36 -6.78 14.78
N LEU A 257 -16.29 -5.61 15.42
CA LEU A 257 -17.44 -4.71 15.58
C LEU A 257 -17.94 -4.17 14.22
N PHE A 258 -17.05 -4.14 13.22
CA PHE A 258 -17.26 -3.50 11.92
C PHE A 258 -17.27 -4.49 10.74
N ASP A 259 -17.03 -5.80 10.98
CA ASP A 259 -17.06 -6.85 9.94
C ASP A 259 -18.49 -7.09 9.40
N ASP A 260 -18.59 -7.08 8.07
CA ASP A 260 -19.77 -7.30 7.24
C ASP A 260 -20.37 -8.73 7.33
N GLY A 261 -19.77 -9.62 8.12
CA GLY A 261 -20.27 -10.95 8.50
C GLY A 261 -21.42 -10.99 9.52
N ASN A 262 -21.78 -9.88 10.16
CA ASN A 262 -22.83 -9.85 11.19
C ASN A 262 -24.26 -10.07 10.59
N PRO A 263 -25.08 -11.03 11.08
CA PRO A 263 -26.41 -11.35 10.53
C PRO A 263 -27.44 -10.21 10.54
N LEU A 264 -27.11 -9.07 11.15
CA LEU A 264 -28.02 -7.95 11.40
C LEU A 264 -27.65 -6.71 10.58
N GLY A 265 -27.24 -6.84 9.31
CA GLY A 265 -26.96 -5.71 8.39
C GLY A 265 -27.97 -4.56 8.48
N GLY A 266 -27.75 -3.64 9.43
CA GLY A 266 -28.86 -2.93 10.08
C GLY A 266 -28.43 -1.82 11.02
N PHE A 267 -27.18 -1.34 10.94
CA PHE A 267 -26.82 -0.04 11.51
C PHE A 267 -27.45 1.13 10.74
N GLY A 268 -27.92 0.89 9.49
CA GLY A 268 -28.50 1.92 8.62
C GLY A 268 -29.88 2.46 9.02
N GLU A 269 -30.67 1.77 9.86
CA GLU A 269 -32.04 2.21 10.20
C GLU A 269 -32.14 2.96 11.54
N ALA A 270 -31.27 2.69 12.52
CA ALA A 270 -31.31 3.38 13.82
C ALA A 270 -30.83 4.84 13.77
N LEU A 271 -30.01 5.18 12.76
CA LEU A 271 -29.55 6.55 12.50
C LEU A 271 -30.70 7.49 12.10
N ALA A 272 -31.82 6.96 11.57
CA ALA A 272 -32.93 7.75 11.06
C ALA A 272 -33.86 8.33 12.16
N GLU A 273 -33.88 7.75 13.37
CA GLU A 273 -34.87 8.10 14.41
C GLU A 273 -34.38 9.18 15.42
N PHE A 274 -33.06 9.40 15.53
CA PHE A 274 -32.51 10.55 16.30
C PHE A 274 -32.60 11.90 15.54
N VAL A 275 -32.77 11.84 14.21
CA VAL A 275 -32.90 13.01 13.32
C VAL A 275 -34.14 13.86 13.62
N GLY A 276 -35.03 13.40 14.50
CA GLY A 276 -36.24 14.12 14.91
C GLY A 276 -36.01 15.35 15.80
N GLY A 277 -34.79 15.67 16.26
CA GLY A 277 -34.68 16.76 17.24
C GLY A 277 -33.33 17.33 17.65
N LEU A 278 -32.31 17.45 16.78
CA LEU A 278 -31.24 18.48 16.82
C LEU A 278 -30.29 18.28 15.63
N SER A 279 -29.89 19.38 14.98
CA SER A 279 -29.46 19.46 13.58
C SER A 279 -27.96 19.23 13.29
N VAL A 280 -27.21 18.49 14.11
CA VAL A 280 -25.78 18.15 13.86
C VAL A 280 -25.59 16.65 14.13
N GLY A 281 -25.05 15.90 13.18
CA GLY A 281 -24.63 14.51 13.41
C GLY A 281 -23.13 14.47 13.60
N ALA A 282 -22.70 13.78 14.66
CA ALA A 282 -21.30 13.52 14.95
C ALA A 282 -21.11 12.00 15.05
N GLY A 283 -19.99 11.50 14.54
CA GLY A 283 -19.57 10.10 14.60
C GLY A 283 -18.16 10.02 15.16
N VAL A 284 -17.96 9.07 16.06
CA VAL A 284 -16.67 8.82 16.69
C VAL A 284 -16.46 7.31 16.69
N ALA A 285 -15.35 6.87 16.11
CA ALA A 285 -14.89 5.48 16.14
C ALA A 285 -13.52 5.44 16.81
N LEU A 286 -13.43 4.71 17.92
CA LEU A 286 -12.18 4.49 18.65
C LEU A 286 -11.94 2.99 18.66
N SER A 287 -10.80 2.57 18.15
CA SER A 287 -10.41 1.17 18.06
C SER A 287 -9.02 1.01 18.66
N ARG A 288 -8.89 0.09 19.61
CA ARG A 288 -7.62 -0.22 20.27
C ARG A 288 -7.51 -1.73 20.46
N ALA A 289 -6.41 -2.29 19.97
CA ALA A 289 -6.03 -3.67 20.20
C ALA A 289 -4.64 -3.70 20.81
N THR A 290 -4.48 -4.42 21.92
CA THR A 290 -3.18 -4.53 22.60
C THR A 290 -2.85 -5.99 22.86
N ALA A 291 -1.86 -6.51 22.14
CA ALA A 291 -1.31 -7.85 22.28
C ALA A 291 0.10 -7.77 22.91
N GLU A 292 0.22 -8.31 24.12
CA GLU A 292 1.45 -8.25 24.93
C GLU A 292 1.96 -9.65 25.27
N LEU A 293 3.14 -10.01 24.77
CA LEU A 293 3.89 -11.19 25.22
C LEU A 293 5.13 -10.73 25.97
N THR A 294 5.23 -11.12 27.24
CA THR A 294 6.40 -10.87 28.07
C THR A 294 6.98 -12.17 28.59
N VAL A 295 8.28 -12.37 28.34
CA VAL A 295 9.09 -13.45 28.92
C VAL A 295 10.13 -12.82 29.84
N SER A 296 9.92 -12.94 31.15
CA SER A 296 10.78 -12.32 32.18
C SER A 296 11.43 -13.39 33.04
N GLY A 297 12.76 -13.47 33.02
CA GLY A 297 13.58 -14.47 33.75
C GLY A 297 13.21 -15.93 33.55
N SER A 298 12.58 -16.27 32.42
CA SER A 298 11.99 -17.59 32.18
C SER A 298 12.85 -18.46 31.25
N ASP A 299 12.72 -19.78 31.39
CA ASP A 299 13.37 -20.80 30.53
C ASP A 299 12.29 -21.48 29.67
N ILE A 300 12.34 -21.26 28.36
CA ILE A 300 11.44 -21.89 27.38
C ILE A 300 12.26 -22.81 26.49
N ALA A 301 11.87 -24.09 26.41
CA ALA A 301 12.58 -25.06 25.59
C ALA A 301 11.66 -25.98 24.78
N GLY A 302 12.01 -26.18 23.50
CA GLY A 302 11.30 -27.09 22.59
C GLY A 302 12.14 -27.47 21.38
N ARG A 303 11.56 -28.28 20.50
CA ARG A 303 12.10 -28.59 19.17
C ARG A 303 11.99 -27.35 18.30
N ASN A 304 10.76 -26.89 18.07
CA ASN A 304 10.50 -25.54 17.55
C ASN A 304 9.87 -24.70 18.65
N VAL A 305 10.24 -23.43 18.68
CA VAL A 305 9.63 -22.43 19.56
C VAL A 305 9.06 -21.31 18.70
N SER A 306 7.80 -20.96 18.93
CA SER A 306 7.12 -19.89 18.21
C SER A 306 6.49 -18.93 19.21
N LEU A 307 6.88 -17.65 19.11
CA LEU A 307 6.39 -16.55 19.94
C LEU A 307 5.72 -15.53 19.03
N THR A 308 4.41 -15.37 19.14
CA THR A 308 3.62 -14.55 18.23
C THR A 308 2.77 -13.54 18.98
N SER A 309 2.76 -12.29 18.51
CA SER A 309 1.90 -11.21 19.00
C SER A 309 1.22 -10.50 17.82
N GLU A 310 -0.12 -10.49 17.77
CA GLU A 310 -0.89 -9.92 16.66
C GLU A 310 -1.92 -8.93 17.22
N ALA A 311 -1.95 -7.70 16.72
CA ALA A 311 -2.93 -6.68 17.10
C ALA A 311 -3.62 -6.10 15.86
N ALA A 312 -4.95 -6.11 15.81
CA ALA A 312 -5.73 -5.53 14.72
C ALA A 312 -6.77 -4.52 15.23
N ALA A 313 -6.77 -3.32 14.67
CA ALA A 313 -7.68 -2.24 15.04
C ALA A 313 -8.35 -1.60 13.83
N ASP A 314 -9.69 -1.68 13.80
CA ASP A 314 -10.50 -1.07 12.75
C ASP A 314 -11.32 0.08 13.34
N ALA A 315 -11.15 1.28 12.79
CA ALA A 315 -11.90 2.46 13.19
C ALA A 315 -12.72 3.00 12.02
N GLU A 316 -14.01 2.64 11.95
CA GLU A 316 -14.92 3.13 10.92
C GLU A 316 -15.98 4.11 11.46
N ALA A 317 -16.01 5.33 10.91
CA ALA A 317 -17.03 6.33 11.23
C ALA A 317 -17.59 6.97 9.96
N LEU A 318 -18.85 6.68 9.66
CA LEU A 318 -19.61 7.34 8.59
C LEU A 318 -20.68 8.26 9.18
N VAL A 319 -20.58 9.55 8.87
CA VAL A 319 -21.55 10.56 9.32
C VAL A 319 -22.24 11.16 8.12
N LEU A 320 -23.55 10.95 8.00
CA LEU A 320 -24.40 11.55 6.98
C LEU A 320 -25.44 12.46 7.61
N THR A 321 -25.37 13.77 7.33
CA THR A 321 -26.32 14.75 7.92
C THR A 321 -26.82 15.75 6.89
N ALA A 322 -27.70 16.66 7.32
CA ALA A 322 -28.25 17.73 6.49
C ALA A 322 -27.60 19.11 6.74
N TYR A 323 -26.85 19.33 7.83
CA TYR A 323 -26.35 20.68 8.19
C TYR A 323 -24.85 20.69 8.48
N ALA A 324 -24.40 19.85 9.42
CA ALA A 324 -22.98 19.71 9.74
C ALA A 324 -22.68 18.25 10.09
N ALA A 325 -21.55 17.75 9.60
CA ALA A 325 -21.06 16.40 9.86
C ALA A 325 -19.69 16.49 10.51
N VAL A 326 -19.50 15.81 11.64
CA VAL A 326 -18.19 15.74 12.31
C VAL A 326 -17.88 14.27 12.52
N ALA A 327 -16.82 13.76 11.90
CA ALA A 327 -16.35 12.40 12.07
C ALA A 327 -14.94 12.41 12.68
N TYR A 328 -14.69 11.53 13.66
CA TYR A 328 -13.37 11.33 14.24
C TYR A 328 -13.06 9.85 14.36
N GLY A 329 -11.88 9.44 13.90
CA GLY A 329 -11.35 8.09 14.03
C GLY A 329 -10.07 8.05 14.84
N HIS A 330 -9.90 6.96 15.59
CA HIS A 330 -8.66 6.66 16.28
C HIS A 330 -8.39 5.16 16.21
N SER A 331 -7.26 4.76 15.65
CA SER A 331 -6.81 3.36 15.60
C SER A 331 -5.49 3.18 16.36
N ILE A 332 -5.44 2.22 17.28
CA ILE A 332 -4.24 1.91 18.09
C ILE A 332 -4.03 0.37 18.15
N PRO A 333 -3.37 -0.24 17.16
CA PRO A 333 -2.89 -1.62 17.24
C PRO A 333 -1.46 -1.68 17.81
N HIS A 334 -1.30 -2.28 18.99
CA HIS A 334 -0.01 -2.51 19.64
C HIS A 334 0.27 -4.02 19.77
N ALA A 335 1.27 -4.52 19.07
CA ALA A 335 1.75 -5.91 19.16
C ALA A 335 3.19 -5.95 19.65
N THR A 336 3.43 -6.63 20.78
CA THR A 336 4.76 -6.66 21.41
C THR A 336 5.18 -8.05 21.87
N VAL A 337 6.47 -8.35 21.70
CA VAL A 337 7.18 -9.48 22.31
C VAL A 337 8.44 -8.96 23.01
N ASP A 338 8.49 -9.09 24.33
CA ASP A 338 9.60 -8.63 25.17
C ASP A 338 10.24 -9.80 25.93
N ILE A 339 11.50 -10.12 25.61
CA ILE A 339 12.30 -11.17 26.24
C ILE A 339 13.37 -10.52 27.10
N ARG A 340 13.20 -10.61 28.42
CA ARG A 340 14.01 -9.85 29.38
C ARG A 340 14.32 -10.58 30.68
N ASP A 341 15.09 -9.89 31.54
CA ASP A 341 15.40 -10.27 32.92
C ASP A 341 16.10 -11.63 33.03
N THR A 342 17.15 -11.88 32.23
CA THR A 342 17.89 -13.16 32.16
C THR A 342 17.11 -14.35 31.59
N SER A 343 16.14 -14.10 30.70
CA SER A 343 15.38 -15.16 30.03
C SER A 343 16.25 -15.96 29.04
N THR A 344 15.94 -17.24 28.88
CA THR A 344 16.60 -18.12 27.90
C THR A 344 15.55 -18.85 27.07
N ILE A 345 15.65 -18.73 25.75
CA ILE A 345 14.81 -19.49 24.81
C ILE A 345 15.70 -20.49 24.08
N THR A 346 15.35 -21.77 24.16
CA THR A 346 16.09 -22.85 23.51
C THR A 346 15.21 -23.60 22.50
N ALA A 347 15.56 -23.53 21.22
CA ALA A 347 14.96 -24.34 20.16
C ALA A 347 16.01 -25.31 19.60
N THR A 348 15.73 -26.61 19.57
CA THR A 348 16.68 -27.57 18.96
C THR A 348 16.65 -27.57 17.43
N GLN A 349 15.61 -26.98 16.84
CA GLN A 349 15.47 -26.68 15.41
C GLN A 349 15.20 -25.17 15.29
N ASP A 350 13.99 -24.76 14.92
CA ASP A 350 13.70 -23.36 14.55
C ASP A 350 13.11 -22.55 15.71
N LEU A 351 13.46 -21.26 15.75
CA LEU A 351 12.82 -20.25 16.58
C LEU A 351 12.21 -19.17 15.69
N SER A 352 10.91 -18.92 15.83
CA SER A 352 10.22 -17.80 15.18
C SER A 352 9.70 -16.82 16.22
N VAL A 353 10.05 -15.55 16.12
CA VAL A 353 9.43 -14.43 16.84
C VAL A 353 8.71 -13.57 15.81
N HIS A 354 7.41 -13.39 15.97
CA HIS A 354 6.61 -12.63 15.01
C HIS A 354 5.71 -11.63 15.72
N THR A 355 5.76 -10.36 15.31
CA THR A 355 4.81 -9.34 15.72
C THR A 355 4.11 -8.73 14.51
N ASN A 356 2.81 -8.51 14.59
CA ASN A 356 2.05 -7.84 13.52
C ASN A 356 1.05 -6.83 14.11
N ALA A 357 1.10 -5.59 13.63
CA ALA A 357 0.14 -4.54 13.99
C ALA A 357 -0.60 -4.04 12.74
N ASP A 358 -1.91 -4.27 12.68
CA ASP A 358 -2.77 -3.94 11.54
C ASP A 358 -3.73 -2.81 11.90
N SER A 359 -3.74 -1.74 11.10
CA SER A 359 -4.63 -0.59 11.26
C SER A 359 -5.46 -0.35 10.01
N ASP A 360 -6.78 -0.51 10.15
CA ASP A 360 -7.78 -0.04 9.18
C ASP A 360 -8.51 1.18 9.76
N LEU A 361 -8.51 2.28 9.01
CA LEU A 361 -9.17 3.50 9.44
C LEU A 361 -9.96 4.10 8.29
N SER A 362 -11.28 4.18 8.45
CA SER A 362 -12.20 4.70 7.44
C SER A 362 -13.14 5.74 8.04
N ILE A 363 -12.79 7.02 7.88
CA ILE A 363 -13.49 8.15 8.51
C ILE A 363 -14.07 9.06 7.45
N VAL A 364 -15.40 9.12 7.39
CA VAL A 364 -16.12 9.85 6.36
C VAL A 364 -17.17 10.76 6.99
N ALA A 365 -16.94 12.07 6.92
CA ALA A 365 -17.94 13.09 7.23
C ALA A 365 -18.55 13.61 5.94
N THR A 366 -19.84 13.37 5.69
CA THR A 366 -20.49 13.72 4.42
C THR A 366 -21.92 14.24 4.59
N GLN A 367 -22.45 14.89 3.56
CA GLN A 367 -23.81 15.45 3.52
C GLN A 367 -24.54 15.08 2.23
N ASN A 368 -25.85 14.79 2.33
CA ASN A 368 -26.82 14.69 1.22
C ASN A 368 -26.51 13.66 0.10
N LEU A 369 -26.82 12.39 0.35
CA LEU A 369 -26.76 11.31 -0.67
C LEU A 369 -28.00 11.22 -1.58
N LEU A 370 -29.08 11.95 -1.24
CA LEU A 370 -30.34 11.94 -1.97
C LEU A 370 -30.39 13.17 -2.89
N GLY A 371 -30.14 12.95 -4.18
CA GLY A 371 -30.13 13.98 -5.21
C GLY A 371 -31.35 14.92 -5.15
N THR A 372 -31.10 16.20 -5.47
CA THR A 372 -32.09 17.28 -5.54
C THR A 372 -32.99 17.38 -4.30
N SER A 373 -32.39 17.55 -3.12
CA SER A 373 -33.19 18.03 -1.98
C SER A 373 -33.74 19.42 -2.30
N THR A 374 -35.06 19.55 -2.25
CA THR A 374 -35.78 20.82 -2.40
C THR A 374 -35.71 21.69 -1.14
N THR A 375 -35.07 21.23 -0.07
CA THR A 375 -34.75 22.05 1.10
C THR A 375 -33.35 22.64 0.89
N ALA A 376 -33.31 23.83 0.31
CA ALA A 376 -32.09 24.61 0.08
C ALA A 376 -31.42 24.95 1.41
N GLU A 377 -30.45 24.14 1.83
CA GLU A 377 -29.66 24.41 3.03
C GLU A 377 -28.57 25.45 2.71
N LYS A 378 -28.58 26.53 3.49
CA LYS A 378 -27.74 27.71 3.24
C LYS A 378 -26.29 27.56 3.69
N TYR A 379 -26.03 26.71 4.68
CA TYR A 379 -24.72 26.57 5.28
C TYR A 379 -24.41 25.09 5.48
N ASN A 380 -23.20 24.67 5.11
CA ASN A 380 -22.70 23.35 5.38
C ASN A 380 -21.25 23.35 5.83
N VAL A 381 -20.96 22.56 6.86
CA VAL A 381 -19.62 22.36 7.41
C VAL A 381 -19.42 20.87 7.69
N THR A 382 -18.38 20.28 7.10
CA THR A 382 -17.93 18.93 7.42
C THR A 382 -16.53 18.95 8.00
N LEU A 383 -16.31 18.14 9.03
CA LEU A 383 -15.04 17.99 9.73
C LEU A 383 -14.73 16.49 9.82
N ALA A 384 -13.60 16.07 9.30
CA ALA A 384 -13.07 14.72 9.51
C ALA A 384 -11.71 14.84 10.21
N GLY A 385 -11.51 13.99 11.22
CA GLY A 385 -10.28 13.89 11.97
C GLY A 385 -9.86 12.43 12.11
N ALA A 386 -8.58 12.14 11.96
CA ALA A 386 -8.05 10.81 12.19
C ALA A 386 -6.71 10.86 12.89
N TYR A 387 -6.51 9.91 13.79
CA TYR A 387 -5.21 9.63 14.38
C TYR A 387 -4.98 8.13 14.41
N SER A 388 -3.78 7.69 14.06
CA SER A 388 -3.38 6.28 14.15
C SER A 388 -2.01 6.18 14.79
N ASP A 389 -1.87 5.23 15.71
CA ASP A 389 -0.63 4.93 16.43
C ASP A 389 -0.39 3.41 16.34
N VAL A 390 0.51 3.01 15.46
CA VAL A 390 0.81 1.60 15.15
C VAL A 390 2.14 1.21 15.76
N VAL A 391 2.15 0.18 16.63
CA VAL A 391 3.37 -0.28 17.28
C VAL A 391 3.52 -1.79 17.10
N SER A 392 4.63 -2.21 16.49
CA SER A 392 5.03 -3.61 16.36
C SER A 392 6.46 -3.76 16.89
N SER A 393 6.71 -4.63 17.87
CA SER A 393 8.07 -4.75 18.41
C SER A 393 8.44 -6.14 18.94
N ALA A 394 9.69 -6.54 18.68
CA ALA A 394 10.34 -7.71 19.21
C ALA A 394 11.68 -7.31 19.84
N LYS A 395 11.82 -7.52 21.17
CA LYS A 395 12.98 -7.05 21.94
C LYS A 395 13.63 -8.19 22.72
N LEU A 396 14.95 -8.29 22.61
CA LEU A 396 15.80 -9.16 23.44
C LEU A 396 16.73 -8.30 24.30
N SER A 397 16.57 -8.36 25.63
CA SER A 397 17.42 -7.63 26.57
C SER A 397 18.87 -8.12 26.57
N SER A 398 19.79 -7.25 27.02
CA SER A 398 21.23 -7.51 27.07
C SER A 398 21.67 -8.68 27.97
N ASP A 399 20.82 -9.09 28.90
CA ASP A 399 21.07 -10.19 29.83
C ASP A 399 20.35 -11.49 29.46
N SER A 400 19.58 -11.49 28.37
CA SER A 400 18.81 -12.65 27.89
C SER A 400 19.49 -13.33 26.68
N SER A 401 19.08 -14.58 26.41
CA SER A 401 19.68 -15.38 25.33
C SER A 401 18.70 -16.19 24.50
N LEU A 402 19.01 -16.29 23.20
CA LEU A 402 18.35 -17.18 22.24
C LEU A 402 19.36 -18.24 21.77
N ILE A 403 19.00 -19.52 21.89
CA ILE A 403 19.83 -20.66 21.51
C ILE A 403 19.02 -21.52 20.53
N VAL A 404 19.44 -21.55 19.27
CA VAL A 404 18.66 -22.09 18.15
C VAL A 404 19.51 -23.11 17.39
N GLY A 405 18.93 -24.27 17.07
CA GLY A 405 19.65 -25.38 16.44
C GLY A 405 19.75 -25.28 14.91
N ASP A 406 18.74 -24.67 14.27
CA ASP A 406 18.65 -24.48 12.81
C ASP A 406 18.35 -23.02 12.49
N ALA A 407 17.14 -22.61 12.09
CA ALA A 407 16.87 -21.23 11.67
C ALA A 407 16.25 -20.34 12.76
N LEU A 408 16.64 -19.05 12.79
CA LEU A 408 16.02 -17.99 13.60
C LEU A 408 15.35 -16.95 12.70
N SER A 409 14.05 -16.72 12.89
CA SER A 409 13.30 -15.63 12.24
C SER A 409 12.76 -14.67 13.30
N ILE A 410 13.00 -13.37 13.11
CA ILE A 410 12.38 -12.28 13.86
C ILE A 410 11.72 -11.37 12.85
N ASP A 411 10.39 -11.42 12.79
CA ASP A 411 9.57 -10.72 11.79
C ASP A 411 8.68 -9.70 12.52
N VAL A 412 8.90 -8.40 12.26
CA VAL A 412 8.18 -7.29 12.87
C VAL A 412 7.40 -6.55 11.79
N ASP A 413 6.13 -6.86 11.66
CA ASP A 413 5.29 -6.36 10.57
C ASP A 413 4.30 -5.30 11.07
N ALA A 414 3.97 -4.37 10.19
CA ALA A 414 2.83 -3.49 10.35
C ALA A 414 2.16 -3.16 9.01
N THR A 415 0.83 -3.13 9.02
CA THR A 415 0.02 -2.78 7.84
C THR A 415 -0.90 -1.62 8.12
N ARG A 416 -1.08 -0.78 7.09
CA ARG A 416 -1.93 0.40 7.18
C ARG A 416 -2.84 0.54 5.96
N GLU A 417 -4.14 0.62 6.21
CA GLU A 417 -5.16 0.93 5.22
C GLU A 417 -6.03 2.09 5.71
N HIS A 418 -5.68 3.31 5.34
CA HIS A 418 -6.34 4.50 5.86
C HIS A 418 -7.07 5.32 4.78
N ASN A 419 -8.23 5.83 5.16
CA ASN A 419 -9.10 6.65 4.34
C ASN A 419 -9.82 7.68 5.20
N THR A 420 -9.58 8.97 4.94
CA THR A 420 -10.18 10.08 5.68
C THR A 420 -10.77 11.10 4.73
N GLN A 421 -12.06 11.37 4.89
CA GLN A 421 -12.82 12.17 3.94
C GLN A 421 -13.77 13.15 4.63
N SER A 422 -13.76 14.39 4.15
CA SER A 422 -14.69 15.44 4.54
C SER A 422 -15.37 16.02 3.31
N ASN A 423 -16.70 15.91 3.23
CA ASN A 423 -17.47 16.23 2.04
C ASN A 423 -18.64 17.18 2.36
N ALA A 424 -18.47 18.46 2.03
CA ALA A 424 -19.45 19.52 2.28
C ALA A 424 -20.25 19.92 1.03
N ALA A 425 -21.57 20.03 1.11
CA ALA A 425 -22.40 20.32 -0.07
C ALA A 425 -23.64 21.21 0.20
N ALA A 426 -23.51 22.53 0.02
CA ALA A 426 -24.62 23.47 0.14
C ALA A 426 -25.34 23.69 -1.21
N TYR A 427 -26.34 22.86 -1.51
CA TYR A 427 -27.07 22.88 -2.78
C TYR A 427 -28.14 23.99 -2.90
N GLY A 428 -28.51 24.37 -4.13
CA GLY A 428 -29.54 25.38 -4.41
C GLY A 428 -29.03 26.81 -4.13
N ASP A 429 -29.69 27.51 -3.21
CA ASP A 429 -29.33 28.87 -2.77
C ASP A 429 -28.25 28.89 -1.67
N GLY A 430 -27.51 27.79 -1.44
CA GLY A 430 -26.41 27.66 -0.47
C GLY A 430 -25.41 28.83 -0.43
N THR A 431 -25.10 29.38 0.73
CA THR A 431 -24.11 30.47 0.92
C THR A 431 -22.72 29.94 1.25
N LEU A 432 -22.62 28.85 2.01
CA LEU A 432 -21.37 28.40 2.63
C LEU A 432 -21.23 26.88 2.55
N GLY A 433 -20.09 26.40 2.10
CA GLY A 433 -19.66 25.01 2.18
C GLY A 433 -18.22 24.96 2.69
N VAL A 434 -17.95 24.26 3.79
CA VAL A 434 -16.59 24.12 4.34
C VAL A 434 -16.32 22.66 4.64
N ALA A 435 -15.31 22.07 4.03
CA ALA A 435 -14.81 20.75 4.36
C ALA A 435 -13.41 20.85 4.94
N LEU A 436 -13.23 20.38 6.17
CA LEU A 436 -11.92 20.26 6.81
C LEU A 436 -11.62 18.78 7.05
N ASN A 437 -10.43 18.32 6.65
CA ASN A 437 -9.88 17.00 6.95
C ASN A 437 -8.49 17.16 7.57
N VAL A 438 -8.24 16.45 8.68
CA VAL A 438 -6.93 16.37 9.32
C VAL A 438 -6.66 14.93 9.71
N ALA A 439 -5.57 14.36 9.23
CA ALA A 439 -5.17 13.00 9.56
C ALA A 439 -3.68 12.97 9.93
N VAL A 440 -3.37 12.26 11.01
CA VAL A 440 -2.01 12.07 11.52
C VAL A 440 -1.81 10.58 11.75
N HIS A 441 -0.77 10.01 11.16
CA HIS A 441 -0.46 8.58 11.27
C HIS A 441 0.97 8.42 11.76
N GLU A 442 1.13 7.60 12.78
CA GLU A 442 2.40 7.28 13.41
C GLU A 442 2.58 5.75 13.37
N ALA A 443 3.79 5.30 13.02
CA ALA A 443 4.17 3.90 13.09
C ALA A 443 5.57 3.74 13.68
N THR A 444 5.72 2.78 14.58
CA THR A 444 7.00 2.40 15.19
C THR A 444 7.19 0.90 15.11
N LEU A 445 8.23 0.48 14.40
CA LEU A 445 8.63 -0.92 14.27
C LEU A 445 10.03 -1.10 14.88
N GLU A 446 10.18 -2.01 15.83
CA GLU A 446 11.43 -2.23 16.55
C GLU A 446 11.80 -3.72 16.62
N ALA A 447 12.89 -4.10 15.95
CA ALA A 447 13.51 -5.43 16.07
C ALA A 447 14.89 -5.30 16.73
N LEU A 448 14.93 -5.38 18.07
CA LEU A 448 16.09 -5.00 18.88
C LEU A 448 16.76 -6.23 19.54
N ILE A 449 18.00 -6.51 19.16
CA ILE A 449 18.78 -7.63 19.69
C ILE A 449 19.93 -7.12 20.54
N ASP A 450 19.68 -6.83 21.82
CA ASP A 450 20.73 -6.33 22.72
C ASP A 450 21.48 -7.47 23.45
N GLY A 451 20.93 -8.69 23.44
CA GLY A 451 21.41 -9.87 24.18
C GLY A 451 22.39 -10.79 23.45
N THR A 452 22.35 -12.07 23.83
CA THR A 452 23.16 -13.14 23.21
C THR A 452 22.31 -14.00 22.27
N VAL A 453 22.72 -14.17 21.03
CA VAL A 453 22.06 -15.05 20.06
C VAL A 453 23.05 -16.05 19.50
N VAL A 454 22.68 -17.33 19.52
CA VAL A 454 23.44 -18.42 18.88
C VAL A 454 22.48 -19.24 18.03
N THR A 455 22.71 -19.29 16.73
CA THR A 455 21.91 -20.09 15.79
C THR A 455 22.78 -21.00 14.93
N GLY A 456 22.30 -22.20 14.62
CA GLY A 456 23.04 -23.22 13.86
C GLY A 456 22.91 -23.08 12.34
N GLY A 457 21.84 -22.44 11.86
CA GLY A 457 21.54 -22.15 10.46
C GLY A 457 21.36 -20.65 10.23
N ASP A 458 20.43 -20.28 9.36
CA ASP A 458 20.21 -18.90 8.93
C ASP A 458 19.52 -18.05 10.02
N MET A 459 19.77 -16.75 9.99
CA MET A 459 19.13 -15.76 10.83
C MET A 459 18.54 -14.64 9.98
N THR A 460 17.25 -14.38 10.12
CA THR A 460 16.57 -13.25 9.49
C THR A 460 15.97 -12.36 10.58
N VAL A 461 16.20 -11.05 10.45
CA VAL A 461 15.58 -10.00 11.26
C VAL A 461 15.02 -8.98 10.28
N ASP A 462 13.70 -8.98 10.14
CA ASP A 462 12.99 -8.17 9.17
C ASP A 462 11.96 -7.29 9.90
N ALA A 463 11.92 -6.00 9.54
CA ALA A 463 10.88 -5.10 9.97
C ALA A 463 10.27 -4.39 8.75
N GLU A 464 8.98 -4.63 8.51
CA GLU A 464 8.28 -4.20 7.30
C GLU A 464 7.03 -3.38 7.64
N LEU A 465 7.00 -2.12 7.20
CA LEU A 465 5.80 -1.29 7.19
C LEU A 465 5.28 -1.15 5.76
N THR A 466 4.09 -1.71 5.50
CA THR A 466 3.39 -1.53 4.22
C THR A 466 2.14 -0.67 4.41
N THR A 467 2.11 0.51 3.78
CA THR A 467 0.90 1.31 3.71
C THR A 467 0.15 1.04 2.41
N VAL A 468 -0.74 0.05 2.43
CA VAL A 468 -1.52 -0.38 1.25
C VAL A 468 -2.32 0.79 0.66
N LYS A 469 -2.82 1.68 1.53
CA LYS A 469 -3.62 2.83 1.13
C LYS A 469 -3.50 3.96 2.15
N ASN A 470 -3.33 5.20 1.68
CA ASN A 470 -3.29 6.38 2.54
C ASN A 470 -4.04 7.57 1.90
N ASP A 471 -5.37 7.54 1.95
CA ASP A 471 -6.24 8.53 1.31
C ASP A 471 -6.66 9.64 2.28
N PHE A 472 -6.40 10.88 1.86
CA PHE A 472 -6.82 12.09 2.56
C PHE A 472 -7.57 13.01 1.60
N ASN A 473 -8.84 13.30 1.86
CA ASN A 473 -9.66 14.14 0.98
C ASN A 473 -10.53 15.14 1.75
N ALA A 474 -10.51 16.39 1.29
CA ALA A 474 -11.55 17.36 1.59
C ALA A 474 -12.23 17.85 0.30
N THR A 475 -13.55 17.77 0.22
CA THR A 475 -14.32 18.30 -0.91
C THR A 475 -15.44 19.22 -0.41
N SER A 476 -15.57 20.40 -1.01
CA SER A 476 -16.64 21.35 -0.73
C SER A 476 -17.35 21.79 -2.00
N THR A 477 -18.67 21.93 -1.94
CA THR A 477 -19.50 22.39 -3.06
C THR A 477 -20.59 23.35 -2.59
N VAL A 478 -20.80 24.46 -3.32
CA VAL A 478 -21.86 25.44 -3.07
C VAL A 478 -22.56 25.82 -4.36
N GLY A 479 -23.89 25.72 -4.41
CA GLY A 479 -24.69 26.12 -5.58
C GLY A 479 -25.70 25.08 -6.06
N THR A 480 -26.34 25.32 -7.21
CA THR A 480 -27.59 24.65 -7.61
C THR A 480 -27.51 23.14 -7.85
N GLY A 481 -26.32 22.54 -7.89
CA GLY A 481 -26.12 21.12 -8.20
C GLY A 481 -26.65 20.67 -9.57
N GLU A 482 -27.27 21.56 -10.36
CA GLU A 482 -27.93 21.23 -11.63
C GLU A 482 -26.94 20.96 -12.77
N PHE A 483 -25.67 21.35 -12.60
CA PHE A 483 -24.58 20.84 -13.41
C PHE A 483 -24.49 19.30 -13.27
N GLY A 484 -24.70 18.77 -12.05
CA GLY A 484 -24.81 17.33 -11.78
C GLY A 484 -26.13 16.69 -12.21
N GLY A 485 -27.20 17.48 -12.41
CA GLY A 485 -28.50 17.01 -12.88
C GLY A 485 -28.66 16.97 -14.41
N ARG A 486 -28.07 17.92 -15.15
CA ARG A 486 -28.16 17.96 -16.63
C ARG A 486 -27.09 17.11 -17.32
N LEU A 487 -25.99 16.76 -16.65
CA LEU A 487 -25.07 15.70 -17.10
C LEU A 487 -25.62 14.27 -16.92
N GLN A 488 -26.63 14.06 -16.07
CA GLN A 488 -27.34 12.77 -15.99
C GLN A 488 -28.23 12.49 -17.21
N ALA A 489 -28.59 13.53 -17.98
CA ALA A 489 -29.49 13.40 -19.13
C ALA A 489 -28.76 13.13 -20.46
N SER A 490 -27.43 13.29 -20.51
CA SER A 490 -26.59 12.80 -21.61
C SER A 490 -26.18 11.34 -21.34
N LYS A 491 -25.91 10.56 -22.39
CA LYS A 491 -25.62 9.10 -22.31
C LYS A 491 -24.31 8.74 -21.56
N LEU A 492 -23.76 9.65 -20.76
CA LEU A 492 -22.52 9.55 -19.97
C LEU A 492 -22.80 9.51 -18.44
N GLY A 493 -24.01 9.12 -18.01
CA GLY A 493 -24.48 9.14 -16.62
C GLY A 493 -23.98 8.02 -15.71
N GLY A 494 -22.66 7.91 -15.51
CA GLY A 494 -22.02 6.91 -14.64
C GLY A 494 -21.92 7.23 -13.12
N PRO A 495 -21.73 8.46 -12.63
CA PRO A 495 -21.20 8.64 -11.28
C PRO A 495 -22.22 8.68 -10.14
N LEU A 496 -23.50 8.94 -10.41
CA LEU A 496 -24.54 8.58 -9.44
C LEU A 496 -24.71 7.05 -9.34
N ARG A 497 -24.30 6.30 -10.38
CA ARG A 497 -24.26 4.84 -10.33
C ARG A 497 -22.98 4.34 -9.65
N GLY A 498 -21.85 5.04 -9.83
CA GLY A 498 -20.55 4.87 -9.17
C GLY A 498 -20.59 5.09 -7.66
N PHE A 499 -21.23 6.19 -7.24
CA PHE A 499 -21.48 6.47 -5.83
C PHE A 499 -22.45 5.43 -5.23
N THR A 500 -23.48 4.99 -5.98
CA THR A 500 -24.32 3.85 -5.54
C THR A 500 -23.63 2.49 -5.64
N SER A 501 -22.57 2.34 -6.45
CA SER A 501 -21.84 1.08 -6.62
C SER A 501 -20.71 0.91 -5.61
N ALA A 502 -20.06 2.00 -5.18
CA ALA A 502 -19.23 2.02 -3.97
C ALA A 502 -20.11 1.79 -2.72
N PHE A 503 -21.27 2.42 -2.67
CA PHE A 503 -22.27 2.20 -1.61
C PHE A 503 -22.95 0.83 -1.67
N THR A 504 -22.98 0.13 -2.82
CA THR A 504 -23.47 -1.26 -2.90
C THR A 504 -22.35 -2.29 -2.85
N SER A 505 -21.10 -1.97 -3.17
CA SER A 505 -19.97 -2.90 -3.01
C SER A 505 -19.58 -3.05 -1.55
N ILE A 506 -19.64 -1.97 -0.77
CA ILE A 506 -19.47 -1.98 0.70
C ILE A 506 -20.58 -2.79 1.40
N PHE A 507 -21.78 -2.95 0.78
CA PHE A 507 -22.94 -3.61 1.41
C PHE A 507 -23.55 -4.78 0.60
N SER A 508 -22.90 -5.29 -0.44
CA SER A 508 -23.45 -6.35 -1.33
C SER A 508 -23.40 -7.77 -0.75
N GLY A 509 -22.88 -7.92 0.48
CA GLY A 509 -23.02 -9.14 1.28
C GLY A 509 -24.48 -9.44 1.68
N ALA A 510 -25.36 -8.43 1.73
CA ALA A 510 -26.77 -8.62 2.04
C ALA A 510 -27.54 -9.09 0.80
N GLY A 511 -27.99 -10.35 0.84
CA GLY A 511 -28.66 -11.05 -0.24
C GLY A 511 -29.69 -10.21 -1.02
N SER A 512 -29.58 -10.29 -2.35
CA SER A 512 -30.56 -9.85 -3.33
C SER A 512 -32.00 -10.18 -2.92
N ALA A 513 -32.75 -9.20 -2.43
CA ALA A 513 -34.19 -9.37 -2.19
C ALA A 513 -35.04 -8.11 -2.45
N VAL A 514 -34.54 -7.11 -3.19
CA VAL A 514 -35.42 -6.08 -3.76
C VAL A 514 -35.20 -6.05 -5.27
N GLY A 515 -36.02 -6.83 -5.97
CA GLY A 515 -36.10 -6.81 -7.42
C GLY A 515 -36.35 -5.40 -7.93
N GLY A 516 -35.31 -4.80 -8.51
CA GLY A 516 -35.35 -3.49 -9.13
C GLY A 516 -36.35 -3.48 -10.28
N ASN A 517 -37.52 -2.90 -10.04
CA ASN A 517 -38.48 -2.64 -11.10
C ASN A 517 -38.14 -1.28 -11.72
N ALA A 518 -37.84 -1.27 -13.02
CA ALA A 518 -37.36 -0.15 -13.83
C ALA A 518 -38.38 0.99 -14.06
N ASN A 519 -39.24 1.28 -13.08
CA ASN A 519 -40.30 2.28 -13.18
C ASN A 519 -40.02 3.59 -12.43
N PHE A 520 -38.96 3.70 -11.62
CA PHE A 520 -38.68 4.92 -10.86
C PHE A 520 -38.18 6.09 -11.73
N ALA A 521 -37.54 5.80 -12.87
CA ALA A 521 -37.06 6.83 -13.81
C ALA A 521 -38.19 7.49 -14.64
N ARG A 522 -39.41 6.93 -14.66
CA ARG A 522 -40.54 7.48 -15.45
C ARG A 522 -41.42 8.49 -14.71
N ASP A 523 -41.37 8.55 -13.38
CA ASP A 523 -42.25 9.44 -12.60
C ASP A 523 -41.64 10.83 -12.29
N LEU A 524 -40.33 11.05 -12.52
CA LEU A 524 -39.73 12.40 -12.44
C LEU A 524 -40.16 13.32 -13.60
N ALA A 525 -40.55 12.76 -14.75
CA ALA A 525 -41.03 13.53 -15.90
C ALA A 525 -42.46 14.08 -15.73
N ALA A 526 -43.18 13.67 -14.67
CA ALA A 526 -44.56 14.08 -14.42
C ALA A 526 -44.68 15.31 -13.50
N ILE A 527 -43.60 15.80 -12.90
CA ILE A 527 -43.63 17.00 -12.06
C ILE A 527 -43.36 18.23 -12.94
N LYS A 528 -44.40 18.70 -13.63
CA LYS A 528 -44.41 20.08 -14.14
C LYS A 528 -44.69 21.01 -12.96
N VAL A 529 -43.70 21.80 -12.55
CA VAL A 529 -43.90 22.92 -11.61
C VAL A 529 -44.64 24.04 -12.34
N PRO A 530 -45.92 24.32 -12.02
CA PRO A 530 -46.63 25.43 -12.62
C PRO A 530 -46.38 26.69 -11.77
N ASN A 531 -45.77 27.71 -12.37
CA ASN A 531 -45.63 29.07 -11.83
C ASN A 531 -44.92 29.19 -10.47
N ALA A 532 -43.58 29.11 -10.46
CA ALA A 532 -42.78 29.77 -9.43
C ALA A 532 -42.60 31.25 -9.83
N GLY A 533 -43.29 32.16 -9.16
CA GLY A 533 -43.00 33.61 -9.25
C GLY A 533 -41.65 33.93 -8.60
N PRO A 534 -41.04 35.09 -8.90
CA PRO A 534 -39.73 35.45 -8.36
C PRO A 534 -39.88 35.77 -6.87
N LEU A 535 -39.43 34.86 -6.01
CA LEU A 535 -39.60 34.98 -4.56
C LEU A 535 -38.32 34.63 -3.80
N PHE A 536 -37.14 35.04 -4.26
CA PHE A 536 -35.95 35.11 -3.40
C PHE A 536 -35.09 36.33 -3.77
N SER A 537 -34.70 37.12 -2.77
CA SER A 537 -33.69 38.17 -2.94
C SER A 537 -32.32 37.49 -3.14
N PRO A 538 -31.54 37.86 -4.16
CA PRO A 538 -30.22 37.26 -4.39
C PRO A 538 -29.34 37.44 -3.16
N GLU A 539 -28.66 36.37 -2.75
CA GLU A 539 -27.62 36.49 -1.73
C GLU A 539 -26.37 37.09 -2.38
N THR A 540 -25.79 38.13 -1.80
CA THR A 540 -24.68 38.86 -2.43
C THR A 540 -23.35 38.09 -2.42
N PHE A 541 -23.25 36.98 -1.68
CA PHE A 541 -22.00 36.28 -1.43
C PHE A 541 -22.17 34.75 -1.35
N GLY A 542 -21.18 33.99 -1.82
CA GLY A 542 -21.02 32.57 -1.54
C GLY A 542 -19.56 32.15 -1.34
N LEU A 543 -19.32 31.13 -0.52
CA LEU A 543 -18.00 30.57 -0.20
C LEU A 543 -18.00 29.05 -0.18
N SER A 544 -17.13 28.43 -0.98
CA SER A 544 -16.73 27.03 -0.85
C SER A 544 -15.28 26.96 -0.38
N ALA A 545 -14.98 26.16 0.63
CA ALA A 545 -13.63 25.96 1.16
C ALA A 545 -13.39 24.47 1.44
N ALA A 546 -12.27 23.93 0.96
CA ALA A 546 -11.79 22.60 1.27
C ALA A 546 -10.35 22.69 1.81
N ILE A 547 -10.10 22.10 2.97
CA ILE A 547 -8.80 22.10 3.63
C ILE A 547 -8.48 20.67 4.04
N ASN A 548 -7.38 20.14 3.56
CA ASN A 548 -6.90 18.80 3.84
C ASN A 548 -5.46 18.85 4.35
N VAL A 549 -5.18 18.13 5.43
CA VAL A 549 -3.83 17.95 5.98
C VAL A 549 -3.66 16.47 6.31
N GLY A 550 -2.70 15.81 5.66
CA GLY A 550 -2.27 14.45 5.95
C GLY A 550 -0.80 14.44 6.38
N LEU A 551 -0.52 13.83 7.53
CA LEU A 551 0.83 13.69 8.07
C LEU A 551 1.10 12.22 8.36
N SER A 552 2.26 11.70 7.95
CA SER A 552 2.73 10.38 8.37
C SER A 552 4.14 10.47 8.93
N PHE A 553 4.39 9.78 10.03
CA PHE A 553 5.70 9.64 10.67
C PHE A 553 5.96 8.15 10.92
N ASN A 554 6.98 7.62 10.26
CA ASN A 554 7.30 6.21 10.28
C ASN A 554 8.73 6.02 10.80
N ASP A 555 8.90 5.25 11.86
CA ASP A 555 10.20 4.92 12.47
C ASP A 555 10.38 3.40 12.49
N VAL A 556 11.44 2.91 11.86
CA VAL A 556 11.80 1.50 11.76
C VAL A 556 13.25 1.32 12.20
N ASP A 557 13.47 0.62 13.32
CA ASP A 557 14.79 0.30 13.87
C ASP A 557 15.01 -1.22 13.88
N VAL A 558 16.01 -1.67 13.12
CA VAL A 558 16.47 -3.07 13.10
C VAL A 558 17.93 -3.11 13.48
N ARG A 559 18.22 -3.71 14.64
CA ARG A 559 19.60 -3.68 15.16
C ARG A 559 20.06 -4.94 15.87
N VAL A 560 21.37 -5.15 15.74
CA VAL A 560 22.16 -5.84 16.77
C VAL A 560 22.70 -4.77 17.71
N GLY A 561 22.26 -4.76 18.96
CA GLY A 561 22.50 -3.68 19.91
C GLY A 561 23.95 -3.51 20.35
N PRO A 562 24.29 -2.38 21.01
CA PRO A 562 25.64 -2.13 21.51
C PRO A 562 26.12 -3.21 22.49
N GLY A 563 27.26 -3.82 22.20
CA GLY A 563 27.83 -4.89 23.03
C GLY A 563 27.12 -6.25 22.97
N ALA A 564 26.12 -6.41 22.09
CA ALA A 564 25.47 -7.69 21.85
C ALA A 564 26.44 -8.73 21.27
N SER A 565 26.12 -10.01 21.44
CA SER A 565 26.92 -11.13 20.94
C SER A 565 26.06 -12.05 20.09
N VAL A 566 26.32 -12.09 18.78
CA VAL A 566 25.53 -12.85 17.80
C VAL A 566 26.44 -13.83 17.06
N THR A 567 26.04 -15.10 17.01
CA THR A 567 26.73 -16.15 16.25
C THR A 567 25.73 -16.89 15.36
N VAL A 568 26.02 -16.95 14.06
CA VAL A 568 25.13 -17.48 13.01
C VAL A 568 25.87 -18.56 12.20
N GLY A 569 25.29 -19.76 12.13
CA GLY A 569 25.87 -20.89 11.40
C GLY A 569 25.60 -20.89 9.89
N GLY A 570 24.63 -20.11 9.42
CA GLY A 570 24.32 -19.85 8.01
C GLY A 570 24.44 -18.36 7.66
N ASP A 571 23.47 -17.85 6.90
CA ASP A 571 23.42 -16.45 6.46
C ASP A 571 22.72 -15.54 7.51
N LEU A 572 23.12 -14.27 7.58
CA LEU A 572 22.49 -13.25 8.43
C LEU A 572 21.91 -12.11 7.59
N ASN A 573 20.59 -11.95 7.58
CA ASN A 573 19.92 -10.83 6.94
C ASN A 573 19.26 -9.89 7.96
N LEU A 574 19.64 -8.62 7.94
CA LEU A 574 19.00 -7.54 8.67
C LEU A 574 18.36 -6.57 7.67
N ARG A 575 17.04 -6.40 7.74
CA ARG A 575 16.30 -5.56 6.80
C ARG A 575 15.24 -4.73 7.49
N GLY A 576 15.25 -3.43 7.21
CA GLY A 576 14.21 -2.48 7.56
C GLY A 576 13.61 -1.92 6.28
N HIS A 577 12.29 -1.98 6.14
CA HIS A 577 11.59 -1.59 4.92
C HIS A 577 10.35 -0.76 5.22
N VAL A 578 10.21 0.37 4.53
CA VAL A 578 9.00 1.21 4.55
C VAL A 578 8.51 1.46 3.14
N GLU A 579 7.24 1.16 2.88
CA GLU A 579 6.55 1.52 1.65
C GLU A 579 5.30 2.35 1.96
N GLU A 580 5.24 3.57 1.40
CA GLU A 580 4.14 4.50 1.62
C GLU A 580 3.47 4.96 0.31
N PHE A 581 2.15 4.80 0.24
CA PHE A 581 1.32 5.21 -0.90
C PHE A 581 0.42 6.41 -0.54
N PRO A 582 0.95 7.65 -0.55
CA PRO A 582 0.19 8.84 -0.16
C PRO A 582 -0.74 9.33 -1.28
N GLU A 583 -2.00 9.58 -0.93
CA GLU A 583 -2.98 10.25 -1.79
C GLU A 583 -3.65 11.41 -1.03
N THR A 584 -3.29 12.65 -1.36
CA THR A 584 -3.76 13.83 -0.61
C THR A 584 -4.47 14.85 -1.50
N SER A 585 -5.66 15.31 -1.10
CA SER A 585 -6.48 16.19 -1.96
C SER A 585 -7.39 17.20 -1.29
N ALA A 586 -7.58 18.32 -1.98
CA ALA A 586 -8.58 19.32 -1.63
C ALA A 586 -9.30 19.86 -2.86
N ILE A 587 -10.63 19.83 -2.84
CA ILE A 587 -11.45 20.21 -3.99
C ILE A 587 -12.56 21.16 -3.54
N SER A 588 -12.71 22.30 -4.21
CA SER A 588 -13.65 23.34 -3.85
C SER A 588 -14.40 23.87 -5.06
N PHE A 589 -15.73 23.80 -5.03
CA PHE A 589 -16.59 24.18 -6.13
C PHE A 589 -17.67 25.16 -5.69
N LEU A 590 -17.79 26.27 -6.41
CA LEU A 590 -18.87 27.23 -6.22
C LEU A 590 -19.50 27.61 -7.56
N ASN A 591 -20.82 27.44 -7.68
CA ASN A 591 -21.59 27.89 -8.83
C ASN A 591 -22.78 28.76 -8.40
N SER A 592 -22.91 29.93 -9.02
CA SER A 592 -23.96 30.88 -8.69
C SER A 592 -24.59 31.62 -9.88
N SER A 593 -24.43 31.15 -11.12
CA SER A 593 -25.12 31.77 -12.27
C SER A 593 -25.37 30.83 -13.46
N ASN A 594 -26.59 30.88 -14.01
CA ASN A 594 -26.98 30.17 -15.24
C ASN A 594 -26.45 30.82 -16.52
N GLN A 595 -25.99 32.07 -16.50
CA GLN A 595 -25.52 32.76 -17.71
C GLN A 595 -24.27 32.09 -18.31
N TYR A 596 -23.46 31.45 -17.46
CA TYR A 596 -22.24 30.76 -17.84
C TYR A 596 -22.45 29.26 -18.12
N LEU A 597 -23.71 28.80 -18.11
CA LEU A 597 -24.11 27.43 -18.39
C LEU A 597 -24.81 27.31 -19.75
N PRO A 598 -24.24 26.55 -20.72
CA PRO A 598 -24.83 26.37 -22.03
C PRO A 598 -26.28 25.82 -21.97
N GLY A 599 -27.24 26.57 -22.50
CA GLY A 599 -28.64 26.13 -22.61
C GLY A 599 -29.48 26.23 -21.32
N ALA A 600 -29.08 27.05 -20.34
CA ALA A 600 -29.89 27.36 -19.16
C ALA A 600 -30.82 28.58 -19.39
N ALA A 601 -32.05 28.54 -18.85
CA ALA A 601 -32.98 29.66 -18.95
C ALA A 601 -32.58 30.79 -17.99
N ASN A 602 -32.63 32.03 -18.47
CA ASN A 602 -32.36 33.23 -17.66
C ASN A 602 -33.34 33.32 -16.47
N GLY A 603 -32.80 33.53 -15.26
CA GLY A 603 -33.59 33.84 -14.05
C GLY A 603 -34.18 32.65 -13.28
N ALA A 604 -33.67 31.43 -13.47
CA ALA A 604 -34.19 30.23 -12.80
C ALA A 604 -33.56 29.90 -11.42
N TYR A 605 -32.41 30.52 -11.05
CA TYR A 605 -31.69 30.27 -9.78
C TYR A 605 -31.13 31.56 -9.16
N SER A 606 -30.71 31.50 -7.89
CA SER A 606 -30.08 32.62 -7.18
C SER A 606 -28.79 33.07 -7.88
N GLN A 607 -28.72 34.37 -8.17
CA GLN A 607 -27.54 35.03 -8.72
C GLN A 607 -26.73 35.60 -7.56
N ARG A 608 -25.52 35.08 -7.30
CA ARG A 608 -24.64 35.68 -6.28
C ARG A 608 -23.73 36.70 -6.92
N GLU A 609 -23.65 37.90 -6.34
CA GLU A 609 -22.75 38.95 -6.82
C GLU A 609 -21.29 38.51 -6.68
N THR A 610 -20.91 37.90 -5.55
CA THR A 610 -19.53 37.42 -5.29
C THR A 610 -19.49 35.93 -4.94
N GLY A 611 -18.57 35.19 -5.54
CA GLY A 611 -18.29 33.79 -5.26
C GLY A 611 -16.81 33.53 -5.00
N VAL A 612 -16.50 32.78 -3.94
CA VAL A 612 -15.13 32.38 -3.56
C VAL A 612 -15.06 30.86 -3.42
N ALA A 613 -14.09 30.24 -4.09
CA ALA A 613 -13.70 28.84 -3.92
C ALA A 613 -12.24 28.79 -3.44
N GLY A 614 -12.00 28.10 -2.34
CA GLY A 614 -10.69 27.88 -1.75
C GLY A 614 -10.38 26.40 -1.58
N ALA A 615 -9.23 25.92 -2.05
CA ALA A 615 -8.76 24.56 -1.81
C ALA A 615 -7.33 24.57 -1.25
N LEU A 616 -7.07 23.84 -0.17
CA LEU A 616 -5.73 23.70 0.40
C LEU A 616 -5.51 22.24 0.73
N THR A 617 -4.48 21.64 0.15
CA THR A 617 -4.00 20.33 0.60
C THR A 617 -2.53 20.41 1.04
N GLY A 618 -2.19 19.68 2.08
CA GLY A 618 -0.83 19.55 2.61
C GLY A 618 -0.56 18.09 2.99
N GLY A 619 0.53 17.54 2.47
CA GLY A 619 1.08 16.24 2.82
C GLY A 619 2.51 16.37 3.31
N TYR A 620 2.83 15.76 4.45
CA TYR A 620 4.20 15.61 4.94
C TYR A 620 4.40 14.17 5.40
N PHE A 621 5.33 13.47 4.77
CA PHE A 621 5.55 12.03 4.91
C PHE A 621 7.00 11.82 5.30
N GLU A 622 7.23 11.41 6.55
CA GLU A 622 8.55 11.21 7.13
C GLU A 622 8.81 9.71 7.34
N ASN A 623 9.88 9.21 6.72
CA ASN A 623 10.30 7.82 6.81
C ASN A 623 11.71 7.76 7.38
N HIS A 624 11.87 7.16 8.55
CA HIS A 624 13.15 6.93 9.21
C HIS A 624 13.40 5.43 9.33
N VAL A 625 14.46 4.95 8.69
CA VAL A 625 14.81 3.52 8.64
C VAL A 625 16.28 3.33 9.01
N ASP A 626 16.52 2.85 10.23
CA ASP A 626 17.84 2.56 10.78
C ASP A 626 18.08 1.05 10.81
N VAL A 627 19.14 0.59 10.13
CA VAL A 627 19.56 -0.82 10.14
C VAL A 627 21.05 -0.94 10.46
N TYR A 628 21.39 -1.50 11.63
CA TYR A 628 22.78 -1.42 12.07
C TYR A 628 23.29 -2.51 13.01
N ILE A 629 24.62 -2.66 13.01
CA ILE A 629 25.37 -3.33 14.06
C ILE A 629 25.89 -2.28 15.04
N GLY A 630 25.49 -2.38 16.29
CA GLY A 630 25.76 -1.42 17.35
C GLY A 630 27.22 -1.37 17.78
N ALA A 631 27.59 -0.28 18.46
CA ALA A 631 28.95 -0.07 18.92
C ALA A 631 29.44 -1.19 19.85
N GLY A 632 30.64 -1.72 19.59
CA GLY A 632 31.25 -2.79 20.38
C GLY A 632 30.52 -4.15 20.32
N ALA A 633 29.51 -4.33 19.46
CA ALA A 633 28.88 -5.63 19.25
C ALA A 633 29.87 -6.63 18.62
N THR A 634 29.68 -7.92 18.91
CA THR A 634 30.43 -9.01 18.29
C THR A 634 29.48 -9.87 17.47
N VAL A 635 29.72 -9.97 16.16
CA VAL A 635 28.91 -10.72 15.21
C VAL A 635 29.81 -11.68 14.44
N ASP A 636 29.48 -12.97 14.46
CA ASP A 636 30.22 -14.04 13.77
C ASP A 636 29.23 -14.83 12.90
N VAL A 637 29.42 -14.80 11.57
CA VAL A 637 28.53 -15.37 10.56
C VAL A 637 29.33 -16.32 9.68
N THR A 638 28.86 -17.57 9.52
CA THR A 638 29.55 -18.56 8.69
C THR A 638 29.26 -18.37 7.18
N GLY A 639 28.06 -17.92 6.83
CA GLY A 639 27.63 -17.60 5.47
C GLY A 639 27.79 -16.12 5.10
N ASP A 640 26.83 -15.60 4.34
CA ASP A 640 26.77 -14.21 3.90
C ASP A 640 26.05 -13.32 4.93
N MET A 641 26.33 -12.01 4.91
CA MET A 641 25.69 -11.03 5.79
C MET A 641 25.21 -9.81 5.02
N SER A 642 23.96 -9.40 5.24
CA SER A 642 23.39 -8.19 4.65
C SER A 642 22.72 -7.27 5.68
N LEU A 643 22.95 -5.97 5.52
CA LEU A 643 22.23 -4.88 6.18
C LEU A 643 21.54 -4.06 5.09
N GLN A 644 20.21 -3.98 5.14
CA GLN A 644 19.41 -3.30 4.11
C GLN A 644 18.43 -2.32 4.76
N SER A 645 18.66 -1.02 4.56
CA SER A 645 17.73 0.05 4.96
C SER A 645 17.02 0.60 3.72
N GLU A 646 15.70 0.44 3.66
CA GLU A 646 14.91 0.72 2.46
C GLU A 646 13.70 1.60 2.79
N SER A 647 13.47 2.65 2.01
CA SER A 647 12.20 3.38 2.03
C SER A 647 11.77 3.78 0.64
N SER A 648 10.46 3.72 0.40
CA SER A 648 9.90 4.08 -0.88
C SER A 648 8.54 4.77 -0.78
N ILE A 649 8.36 5.77 -1.63
CA ILE A 649 7.08 6.39 -1.94
C ILE A 649 6.82 6.15 -3.42
N PRO A 650 6.25 5.00 -3.79
CA PRO A 650 5.92 4.70 -5.18
C PRO A 650 4.76 5.56 -5.69
N TYR A 651 4.82 5.88 -6.99
CA TYR A 651 3.63 6.25 -7.74
C TYR A 651 3.19 5.02 -8.54
N ASP A 652 2.11 4.40 -8.11
CA ASP A 652 1.43 3.38 -8.87
C ASP A 652 -0.01 3.87 -9.15
N PRO A 653 -0.46 3.96 -10.41
CA PRO A 653 -1.82 4.35 -10.74
C PRO A 653 -2.89 3.29 -10.32
N GLN A 654 -2.63 2.46 -9.29
CA GLN A 654 -3.28 1.22 -8.84
C GLN A 654 -4.79 1.15 -9.02
N TYR A 655 -5.50 2.28 -8.96
CA TYR A 655 -6.93 2.36 -9.21
C TYR A 655 -7.36 2.33 -10.70
N ILE A 656 -6.46 2.09 -11.67
CA ILE A 656 -6.85 1.69 -13.04
C ILE A 656 -7.00 0.15 -13.14
N TRP A 657 -6.31 -0.62 -12.29
CA TRP A 657 -6.08 -2.05 -12.53
C TRP A 657 -6.16 -2.97 -11.31
N ASP A 658 -7.15 -2.80 -10.42
CA ASP A 658 -7.46 -3.91 -9.49
C ASP A 658 -7.77 -5.18 -10.31
N ALA A 659 -6.85 -6.13 -10.22
CA ALA A 659 -6.80 -7.40 -10.94
C ALA A 659 -7.35 -8.55 -10.09
N ARG A 660 -8.25 -8.27 -9.14
CA ARG A 660 -8.99 -9.33 -8.44
C ARG A 660 -10.17 -9.81 -9.29
N ASN A 661 -9.88 -10.88 -10.07
CA ASN A 661 -10.78 -11.82 -10.79
C ASN A 661 -10.92 -11.64 -12.33
N ASP A 662 -10.10 -12.39 -13.06
CA ASP A 662 -10.49 -13.35 -14.11
C ASP A 662 -11.62 -12.97 -15.11
N ALA A 663 -11.45 -11.90 -15.90
CA ALA A 663 -11.92 -11.83 -17.31
C ALA A 663 -11.51 -10.51 -17.99
N PHE A 664 -10.85 -10.64 -19.13
CA PHE A 664 -10.43 -9.52 -19.99
C PHE A 664 -11.64 -9.02 -20.81
N GLU A 665 -12.23 -7.88 -20.44
CA GLU A 665 -13.27 -7.19 -21.23
C GLU A 665 -12.67 -5.91 -21.87
N PRO A 666 -12.84 -5.64 -23.18
CA PRO A 666 -12.10 -4.62 -23.95
C PRO A 666 -12.50 -3.15 -23.70
N GLY A 667 -13.26 -2.83 -22.64
CA GLY A 667 -13.78 -1.48 -22.38
C GLY A 667 -12.79 -0.48 -21.78
N ARG A 668 -11.52 -0.87 -21.56
CA ARG A 668 -10.56 -0.17 -20.70
C ARG A 668 -9.72 0.93 -21.38
N ILE A 669 -10.08 1.40 -22.59
CA ILE A 669 -9.57 2.69 -23.13
C ILE A 669 -10.46 3.87 -22.67
N ALA A 670 -11.65 3.58 -22.11
CA ALA A 670 -12.50 4.56 -21.44
C ALA A 670 -12.01 4.96 -20.03
N THR A 671 -10.98 4.31 -19.47
CA THR A 671 -10.54 4.51 -18.08
C THR A 671 -9.84 5.84 -17.81
N PHE A 672 -9.19 6.48 -18.80
CA PHE A 672 -8.72 7.86 -18.61
C PHE A 672 -9.88 8.86 -18.53
N THR A 673 -10.93 8.65 -19.33
CA THR A 673 -12.14 9.48 -19.32
C THR A 673 -13.09 9.18 -18.16
N ASP A 674 -13.06 7.95 -17.64
CA ASP A 674 -13.79 7.56 -16.44
C ASP A 674 -13.09 8.05 -15.16
N LYS A 675 -11.76 8.32 -15.21
CA LYS A 675 -10.98 8.98 -14.15
C LYS A 675 -11.06 10.51 -14.12
N PHE A 676 -11.78 11.11 -15.06
CA PHE A 676 -12.30 12.46 -14.89
C PHE A 676 -13.69 12.36 -14.26
N ASN A 677 -13.82 12.84 -13.03
CA ASN A 677 -15.13 12.98 -12.39
C ASN A 677 -16.04 13.86 -13.25
N TYR A 678 -17.34 13.65 -13.08
CA TYR A 678 -18.50 14.34 -13.66
C TYR A 678 -18.53 15.87 -13.54
N ASN A 679 -17.54 16.47 -12.89
CA ASN A 679 -17.30 17.91 -12.95
C ASN A 679 -16.17 18.29 -13.93
N LEU A 680 -15.72 17.36 -14.78
CA LEU A 680 -14.45 17.46 -15.50
C LEU A 680 -13.22 17.63 -14.57
N GLY A 681 -13.36 17.24 -13.30
CA GLY A 681 -12.30 17.25 -12.28
C GLY A 681 -11.58 15.90 -12.19
N ILE A 682 -10.43 15.88 -11.55
CA ILE A 682 -9.55 14.71 -11.43
C ILE A 682 -10.06 13.73 -10.35
N GLN A 683 -10.06 12.41 -10.61
CA GLN A 683 -10.34 11.37 -9.59
C GLN A 683 -9.16 11.13 -8.63
N ASN A 684 -9.49 10.63 -7.43
CA ASN A 684 -8.53 9.99 -6.52
C ASN A 684 -7.77 8.87 -7.26
N GLY A 685 -6.50 8.66 -6.90
CA GLY A 685 -5.63 7.69 -7.56
C GLY A 685 -5.18 8.08 -8.98
N LEU A 686 -5.21 9.36 -9.35
CA LEU A 686 -4.54 9.89 -10.55
C LEU A 686 -3.25 10.65 -10.21
N PHE A 687 -3.24 11.39 -9.10
CA PHE A 687 -2.09 12.13 -8.59
C PHE A 687 -1.83 11.75 -7.14
N SER A 688 -0.57 11.72 -6.73
CA SER A 688 -0.18 11.59 -5.32
C SER A 688 -0.69 12.77 -4.49
N SER A 689 -0.74 13.97 -5.09
CA SER A 689 -1.36 15.14 -4.48
C SER A 689 -2.10 16.03 -5.50
N TRP A 690 -3.27 16.55 -5.13
CA TRP A 690 -3.90 17.58 -5.94
C TRP A 690 -4.77 18.58 -5.18
N ALA A 691 -4.81 19.81 -5.67
CA ALA A 691 -5.82 20.79 -5.26
C ALA A 691 -6.59 21.32 -6.47
N GLU A 692 -7.87 21.62 -6.29
CA GLU A 692 -8.76 22.22 -7.29
C GLU A 692 -9.74 23.23 -6.68
N ALA A 693 -9.82 24.45 -7.24
CA ALA A 693 -10.79 25.46 -6.80
C ALA A 693 -11.44 26.18 -7.99
N ILE A 694 -12.76 26.04 -8.15
CA ILE A 694 -13.54 26.71 -9.21
C ILE A 694 -14.69 27.53 -8.60
N ALA A 695 -14.77 28.80 -8.97
CA ALA A 695 -15.86 29.70 -8.59
C ALA A 695 -16.55 30.32 -9.80
N SER A 696 -17.88 30.36 -9.82
CA SER A 696 -18.66 31.12 -10.79
C SER A 696 -19.68 32.04 -10.11
N ALA A 697 -19.72 33.31 -10.53
CA ALA A 697 -20.54 34.38 -9.94
C ALA A 697 -21.01 35.43 -10.93
N GLU A 698 -21.92 36.31 -10.52
CA GLU A 698 -22.44 37.38 -11.38
C GLU A 698 -21.42 38.53 -11.54
N ASP A 699 -20.84 39.04 -10.46
CA ASP A 699 -19.92 40.19 -10.52
C ASP A 699 -18.47 39.83 -10.20
N LYS A 700 -18.19 38.91 -9.27
CA LYS A 700 -16.81 38.60 -8.84
C LYS A 700 -16.62 37.13 -8.51
N ALA A 701 -15.68 36.47 -9.17
CA ALA A 701 -15.35 35.06 -8.93
C ALA A 701 -13.88 34.90 -8.56
N PHE A 702 -13.61 34.25 -7.42
CA PHE A 702 -12.25 33.98 -6.93
C PHE A 702 -12.05 32.49 -6.71
N GLY A 703 -11.13 31.87 -7.43
CA GLY A 703 -10.65 30.51 -7.16
C GLY A 703 -9.21 30.56 -6.68
N ILE A 704 -8.95 30.12 -5.45
CA ILE A 704 -7.60 30.10 -4.86
C ILE A 704 -7.31 28.68 -4.39
N MET A 705 -6.13 28.19 -4.74
CA MET A 705 -5.77 26.82 -4.47
C MET A 705 -4.29 26.66 -4.14
N PHE A 706 -4.03 25.81 -3.15
CA PHE A 706 -2.71 25.46 -2.68
C PHE A 706 -2.57 23.94 -2.61
N ASN A 707 -1.48 23.41 -3.15
CA ASN A 707 -1.06 22.03 -2.99
C ASN A 707 0.36 21.98 -2.41
N GLY A 708 0.54 21.26 -1.30
CA GLY A 708 1.84 20.99 -0.69
C GLY A 708 2.05 19.49 -0.52
N LEU A 709 3.17 18.97 -1.00
CA LEU A 709 3.59 17.58 -0.74
C LEU A 709 5.08 17.52 -0.45
N PHE A 710 5.44 17.00 0.70
CA PHE A 710 6.82 16.86 1.16
C PHE A 710 7.07 15.41 1.56
N ALA A 711 8.14 14.82 1.04
CA ALA A 711 8.68 13.56 1.53
C ALA A 711 10.02 13.83 2.20
N ASP A 712 10.18 13.35 3.42
CA ASP A 712 11.41 13.35 4.18
C ASP A 712 11.81 11.89 4.41
N SER A 713 12.99 11.48 3.95
CA SER A 713 13.42 10.08 4.00
C SER A 713 14.85 9.99 4.53
N HIS A 714 15.02 9.29 5.65
CA HIS A 714 16.29 9.05 6.32
C HIS A 714 16.54 7.54 6.37
N ASN A 715 17.47 7.04 5.55
CA ASN A 715 17.76 5.62 5.43
C ASN A 715 19.21 5.34 5.72
N TYR A 716 19.50 4.78 6.89
CA TYR A 716 20.85 4.54 7.39
C TYR A 716 21.13 3.04 7.56
N ALA A 717 22.18 2.58 6.88
CA ALA A 717 22.72 1.24 7.07
C ALA A 717 24.17 1.33 7.54
N TYR A 718 24.51 0.76 8.71
CA TYR A 718 25.89 0.88 9.21
C TYR A 718 26.41 -0.21 10.14
N VAL A 719 27.74 -0.37 10.12
CA VAL A 719 28.49 -1.07 11.17
C VAL A 719 29.09 -0.04 12.13
N GLY A 720 28.73 -0.12 13.40
CA GLY A 720 29.01 0.85 14.46
C GLY A 720 30.44 0.87 14.99
N ASP A 721 30.74 1.89 15.79
CA ASP A 721 32.08 2.13 16.34
C ASP A 721 32.59 0.93 17.16
N GLY A 722 33.76 0.40 16.83
CA GLY A 722 34.38 -0.69 17.60
C GLY A 722 33.65 -2.04 17.50
N ALA A 723 32.63 -2.18 16.65
CA ALA A 723 32.01 -3.47 16.39
C ALA A 723 33.01 -4.46 15.78
N THR A 724 32.93 -5.73 16.16
CA THR A 724 33.73 -6.82 15.57
C THR A 724 32.80 -7.71 14.75
N VAL A 725 32.95 -7.71 13.44
CA VAL A 725 32.11 -8.45 12.50
C VAL A 725 32.99 -9.42 11.70
N THR A 726 32.73 -10.71 11.84
CA THR A 726 33.39 -11.78 11.09
C THR A 726 32.35 -12.47 10.21
N VAL A 727 32.60 -12.57 8.91
CA VAL A 727 31.69 -13.12 7.90
C VAL A 727 32.47 -14.11 7.04
N GLY A 728 32.00 -15.35 6.94
CA GLY A 728 32.66 -16.38 6.14
C GLY A 728 32.51 -16.14 4.63
N GLY A 729 31.41 -15.51 4.22
CA GLY A 729 31.09 -15.09 2.85
C GLY A 729 31.12 -13.57 2.67
N ASP A 730 30.16 -13.04 1.90
CA ASP A 730 30.12 -11.63 1.52
C ASP A 730 29.39 -10.76 2.54
N LEU A 731 29.89 -9.55 2.77
CA LEU A 731 29.24 -8.53 3.60
C LEU A 731 28.68 -7.39 2.73
N GLN A 732 27.38 -7.16 2.82
CA GLN A 732 26.69 -6.06 2.14
C GLN A 732 26.08 -5.07 3.14
N VAL A 733 26.35 -3.78 2.93
CA VAL A 733 25.74 -2.68 3.69
C VAL A 733 25.09 -1.72 2.69
N VAL A 734 23.76 -1.73 2.66
CA VAL A 734 22.94 -1.10 1.61
C VAL A 734 21.91 -0.16 2.22
N ALA A 735 21.84 1.07 1.70
CA ALA A 735 20.77 2.02 1.98
C ALA A 735 20.12 2.46 0.66
N ASP A 736 18.80 2.35 0.53
CA ASP A 736 18.07 2.67 -0.71
C ASP A 736 16.84 3.53 -0.42
N THR A 737 16.71 4.67 -1.11
CA THR A 737 15.55 5.57 -1.03
C THR A 737 14.94 5.76 -2.41
N ALA A 738 13.64 5.49 -2.57
CA ALA A 738 12.94 5.61 -3.85
C ALA A 738 11.65 6.44 -3.74
N ASN A 739 11.67 7.68 -4.23
CA ASN A 739 10.53 8.61 -4.17
C ASN A 739 10.00 8.96 -5.58
N ASP A 740 8.73 8.66 -5.85
CA ASP A 740 8.07 8.93 -7.12
C ASP A 740 6.69 9.51 -6.89
N THR A 741 6.47 10.78 -7.28
CA THR A 741 5.17 11.43 -7.13
C THR A 741 4.76 12.27 -8.33
N ILE A 742 3.46 12.25 -8.62
CA ILE A 742 2.83 13.14 -9.62
C ILE A 742 1.85 14.05 -8.89
N ASN A 743 1.97 15.36 -9.12
CA ASN A 743 1.31 16.39 -8.35
C ASN A 743 0.59 17.38 -9.26
N PHE A 744 -0.61 17.80 -8.86
CA PHE A 744 -1.43 18.72 -9.64
C PHE A 744 -1.93 19.91 -8.81
N VAL A 745 -1.96 21.08 -9.43
CA VAL A 745 -2.74 22.21 -8.93
C VAL A 745 -3.37 22.91 -10.13
N GLY A 746 -4.68 22.95 -10.21
CA GLY A 746 -5.33 23.73 -11.25
C GLY A 746 -6.78 23.40 -11.53
N SER A 747 -7.28 23.89 -12.66
CA SER A 747 -8.60 23.56 -13.20
C SER A 747 -8.45 23.16 -14.67
N PRO A 748 -8.42 21.86 -15.00
CA PRO A 748 -7.98 21.40 -16.32
C PRO A 748 -9.02 21.51 -17.45
N LEU A 749 -10.35 21.57 -17.21
CA LEU A 749 -11.41 21.55 -18.28
C LEU A 749 -12.76 22.30 -17.88
N ILE A 750 -13.42 23.02 -18.84
CA ILE A 750 -14.72 23.83 -18.92
C ILE A 750 -15.50 24.31 -17.65
N PRO A 751 -16.13 25.53 -17.62
CA PRO A 751 -15.60 26.85 -17.88
C PRO A 751 -14.90 27.32 -16.60
N PHE A 752 -13.67 27.76 -16.77
CA PHE A 752 -12.86 28.35 -15.73
C PHE A 752 -13.57 29.44 -14.92
N ASN A 753 -13.06 29.78 -13.72
CA ASN A 753 -13.59 30.84 -12.85
C ASN A 753 -14.38 31.92 -13.63
N ALA A 754 -15.71 31.81 -13.62
CA ALA A 754 -16.57 32.43 -14.64
C ALA A 754 -17.45 33.52 -14.04
N THR A 755 -17.42 34.73 -14.61
CA THR A 755 -18.22 35.86 -14.11
C THR A 755 -18.52 36.94 -15.14
N ALA A 756 -19.54 37.76 -14.88
CA ALA A 756 -19.82 38.94 -15.71
C ALA A 756 -18.82 40.05 -15.40
N GLY A 757 -18.35 40.13 -14.15
CA GLY A 757 -17.39 41.13 -13.70
C GLY A 757 -15.97 40.58 -13.60
N GLN A 758 -15.35 40.64 -12.43
CA GLN A 758 -13.93 40.34 -12.21
C GLN A 758 -13.70 38.87 -11.85
N GLY A 759 -12.99 38.13 -12.71
CA GLY A 759 -12.58 36.74 -12.45
C GLY A 759 -11.10 36.64 -12.05
N VAL A 760 -10.81 35.99 -10.92
CA VAL A 760 -9.45 35.75 -10.42
C VAL A 760 -9.24 34.27 -10.12
N GLY A 761 -8.22 33.66 -10.71
CA GLY A 761 -7.74 32.32 -10.37
C GLY A 761 -6.29 32.35 -9.90
N LEU A 762 -5.97 31.67 -8.80
CA LEU A 762 -4.60 31.55 -8.31
C LEU A 762 -4.31 30.10 -7.88
N ALA A 763 -3.37 29.47 -8.57
CA ALA A 763 -2.86 28.15 -8.24
C ALA A 763 -1.44 28.23 -7.67
N PHE A 764 -1.21 27.61 -6.52
CA PHE A 764 0.09 27.52 -5.85
C PHE A 764 0.42 26.07 -5.54
N MET A 765 1.59 25.59 -5.94
CA MET A 765 2.07 24.27 -5.52
C MET A 765 3.50 24.34 -5.02
N VAL A 766 3.78 23.58 -3.97
CA VAL A 766 5.13 23.35 -3.47
C VAL A 766 5.30 21.84 -3.28
N THR A 767 6.24 21.25 -4.00
CA THR A 767 6.61 19.84 -3.84
C THR A 767 8.07 19.73 -3.42
N GLY A 768 8.40 18.76 -2.57
CA GLY A 768 9.73 18.67 -2.00
C GLY A 768 10.13 17.25 -1.64
N TYR A 769 11.35 16.86 -1.97
CA TYR A 769 12.00 15.69 -1.37
C TYR A 769 13.22 16.14 -0.57
N ILE A 770 13.35 15.65 0.65
CA ILE A 770 14.54 15.76 1.50
C ILE A 770 14.95 14.33 1.80
N ASN A 771 16.10 13.91 1.28
CA ASN A 771 16.52 12.52 1.40
C ASN A 771 17.95 12.47 1.95
N ASP A 772 18.16 11.76 3.06
CA ASP A 772 19.48 11.38 3.55
C ASP A 772 19.61 9.85 3.52
N THR A 773 20.34 9.36 2.52
CA THR A 773 20.59 7.94 2.31
C THR A 773 22.06 7.66 2.59
N THR A 774 22.37 6.96 3.69
CA THR A 774 23.75 6.74 4.12
C THR A 774 24.05 5.28 4.41
N ALA A 775 25.02 4.71 3.69
CA ALA A 775 25.62 3.40 3.97
C ALA A 775 27.06 3.60 4.48
N ARG A 776 27.42 3.03 5.64
CA ARG A 776 28.77 3.27 6.19
C ARG A 776 29.36 2.19 7.08
N ILE A 777 30.68 2.11 7.06
CA ILE A 777 31.51 1.45 8.07
C ILE A 777 32.16 2.51 8.96
N ASN A 778 31.81 2.52 10.23
CA ASN A 778 32.27 3.53 11.17
C ASN A 778 33.72 3.27 11.68
N PRO A 779 34.39 4.29 12.27
CA PRO A 779 35.72 4.14 12.86
C PRO A 779 35.83 2.99 13.86
N LEU A 780 37.03 2.40 13.96
CA LEU A 780 37.37 1.35 14.92
C LEU A 780 36.60 0.03 14.76
N ALA A 781 35.64 -0.07 13.83
CA ALA A 781 35.04 -1.33 13.45
C ALA A 781 36.13 -2.28 12.93
N THR A 782 36.07 -3.55 13.34
CA THR A 782 36.91 -4.63 12.82
C THR A 782 36.04 -5.53 11.97
N ILE A 783 36.36 -5.64 10.68
CA ILE A 783 35.64 -6.46 9.71
C ILE A 783 36.60 -7.50 9.14
N ASP A 784 36.21 -8.77 9.20
CA ASP A 784 36.83 -9.87 8.47
C ASP A 784 35.74 -10.52 7.60
N ALA A 785 35.83 -10.37 6.27
CA ALA A 785 34.79 -10.84 5.34
C ALA A 785 35.41 -11.39 4.04
N GLY A 786 34.66 -12.19 3.28
CA GLY A 786 35.05 -12.65 1.94
C GLY A 786 35.22 -11.49 0.95
N SER A 787 34.17 -10.64 0.85
CA SER A 787 34.16 -9.36 0.14
C SER A 787 33.27 -8.35 0.88
N LEU A 788 33.35 -7.07 0.52
CA LEU A 788 32.58 -5.98 1.14
C LEU A 788 31.99 -5.05 0.08
N LEU A 789 30.65 -4.92 0.09
CA LEU A 789 29.89 -3.91 -0.65
C LEU A 789 29.33 -2.86 0.32
N VAL A 790 29.60 -1.58 0.07
CA VAL A 790 28.94 -0.45 0.73
C VAL A 790 28.26 0.40 -0.33
N PHE A 791 26.92 0.43 -0.30
CA PHE A 791 26.11 1.02 -1.36
C PHE A 791 24.98 1.90 -0.81
N ALA A 792 24.91 3.13 -1.33
CA ALA A 792 23.83 4.07 -1.05
C ALA A 792 23.18 4.47 -2.38
N ASN A 793 21.86 4.30 -2.48
CA ASN A 793 21.10 4.58 -3.68
C ASN A 793 19.94 5.52 -3.39
N ASN A 794 19.80 6.56 -4.22
CA ASN A 794 18.66 7.46 -4.14
C ASN A 794 18.05 7.63 -5.53
N ARG A 795 16.76 7.35 -5.66
CA ARG A 795 16.01 7.55 -6.89
C ARG A 795 14.79 8.42 -6.62
N GLY A 796 14.67 9.49 -7.39
CA GLY A 796 13.60 10.47 -7.26
C GLY A 796 12.95 10.82 -8.59
N ARG A 797 11.62 10.79 -8.69
CA ARG A 797 10.88 11.41 -9.80
C ARG A 797 9.75 12.28 -9.26
N ASN A 798 9.80 13.58 -9.55
CA ASN A 798 8.71 14.51 -9.26
C ASN A 798 8.13 15.06 -10.56
N ILE A 799 6.85 14.80 -10.80
CA ILE A 799 6.09 15.42 -11.88
C ILE A 799 5.11 16.43 -11.27
N SER A 800 5.16 17.68 -11.74
CA SER A 800 4.43 18.79 -11.15
C SER A 800 3.69 19.61 -12.21
N ILE A 801 2.35 19.58 -12.18
CA ILE A 801 1.51 20.25 -13.17
C ILE A 801 0.68 21.35 -12.50
N GLY A 802 0.89 22.61 -12.90
CA GLY A 802 0.17 23.77 -12.38
C GLY A 802 -0.60 24.53 -13.46
N VAL A 803 -1.92 24.40 -13.57
CA VAL A 803 -2.69 25.05 -14.65
C VAL A 803 -3.92 25.78 -14.14
N GLN A 804 -3.92 27.11 -14.23
CA GLN A 804 -5.08 27.92 -13.83
C GLN A 804 -5.74 28.61 -15.02
N GLY A 805 -7.06 28.49 -15.13
CA GLY A 805 -7.83 29.29 -16.09
C GLY A 805 -8.88 30.20 -15.45
N GLY A 806 -9.43 31.15 -16.22
CA GLY A 806 -10.60 31.98 -15.85
C GLY A 806 -11.33 32.61 -17.05
N LEU A 807 -12.63 32.90 -16.90
CA LEU A 807 -13.50 33.60 -17.87
C LEU A 807 -14.15 34.85 -17.25
N SER A 808 -14.15 35.98 -17.97
CA SER A 808 -14.81 37.23 -17.53
C SER A 808 -15.46 38.03 -18.68
N ASP A 809 -16.72 38.44 -18.55
CA ASP A 809 -17.46 39.07 -19.66
C ASP A 809 -17.41 40.60 -19.72
N ASN A 810 -16.97 41.33 -18.69
CA ASN A 810 -17.13 42.80 -18.69
C ASN A 810 -15.99 43.59 -17.98
N VAL A 811 -15.22 42.97 -17.07
CA VAL A 811 -14.21 43.66 -16.21
C VAL A 811 -12.86 42.91 -16.25
N ASP A 812 -11.78 43.49 -15.73
CA ASP A 812 -10.43 42.91 -15.76
C ASP A 812 -10.35 41.49 -15.16
N GLY A 813 -9.85 40.52 -15.91
CA GLY A 813 -9.62 39.13 -15.44
C GLY A 813 -8.14 38.85 -15.14
N PHE A 814 -7.85 38.03 -14.13
CA PHE A 814 -6.48 37.60 -13.81
C PHE A 814 -6.41 36.10 -13.50
N ASN A 815 -5.43 35.38 -14.07
CA ASN A 815 -5.13 34.02 -13.65
C ASN A 815 -3.63 33.84 -13.42
N GLY A 816 -3.29 33.20 -12.32
CA GLY A 816 -1.92 32.96 -11.88
C GLY A 816 -1.69 31.49 -11.58
N ALA A 817 -0.58 30.94 -12.02
CA ALA A 817 -0.11 29.63 -11.58
C ALA A 817 1.35 29.72 -11.13
N PHE A 818 1.62 29.36 -9.87
CA PHE A 818 2.93 29.29 -9.27
C PHE A 818 3.18 27.86 -8.82
N THR A 819 4.30 27.29 -9.24
CA THR A 819 4.73 25.95 -8.81
C THR A 819 6.17 26.02 -8.37
N SER A 820 6.50 25.46 -7.23
CA SER A 820 7.86 25.28 -6.76
C SER A 820 8.10 23.81 -6.52
N SER A 821 9.26 23.32 -6.93
CA SER A 821 9.68 21.97 -6.62
C SER A 821 11.12 22.01 -6.13
N PHE A 822 11.42 21.29 -5.05
CA PHE A 822 12.79 21.14 -4.60
C PHE A 822 13.15 19.69 -4.34
N VAL A 823 14.42 19.38 -4.53
CA VAL A 823 15.01 18.10 -4.15
C VAL A 823 16.31 18.44 -3.43
N ASP A 824 16.44 17.98 -2.19
CA ASP A 824 17.66 18.04 -1.39
C ASP A 824 18.07 16.61 -1.05
N ASN A 825 19.03 16.07 -1.80
CA ASN A 825 19.51 14.71 -1.63
C ASN A 825 20.92 14.73 -1.07
N ARG A 826 21.12 13.94 -0.02
CA ARG A 826 22.42 13.54 0.49
C ARG A 826 22.52 12.03 0.37
N THR A 827 23.46 11.54 -0.43
CA THR A 827 23.66 10.11 -0.69
C THR A 827 25.10 9.74 -0.46
N VAL A 828 25.39 9.01 0.61
CA VAL A 828 26.75 8.78 1.10
C VAL A 828 27.04 7.31 1.32
N SER A 829 28.10 6.82 0.68
CA SER A 829 28.72 5.53 0.95
C SER A 829 30.12 5.75 1.48
N LYS A 830 30.41 5.22 2.67
CA LYS A 830 31.66 5.53 3.37
C LYS A 830 32.29 4.34 4.06
N VAL A 831 33.59 4.19 3.86
CA VAL A 831 34.44 3.33 4.67
C VAL A 831 35.46 4.16 5.42
N SER A 832 35.40 4.14 6.76
CA SER A 832 36.31 4.89 7.62
C SER A 832 37.76 4.42 7.48
N PRO A 833 38.76 5.33 7.44
CA PRO A 833 40.18 4.96 7.40
C PRO A 833 40.68 4.42 8.74
N ALA A 834 39.88 4.57 9.80
CA ALA A 834 40.16 4.04 11.13
C ALA A 834 39.45 2.71 11.39
N ALA A 835 38.70 2.17 10.42
CA ALA A 835 38.22 0.79 10.47
C ALA A 835 39.36 -0.17 10.11
N ASP A 836 39.41 -1.32 10.78
CA ASP A 836 40.32 -2.41 10.46
C ASP A 836 39.57 -3.42 9.59
N ILE A 837 39.92 -3.49 8.30
CA ILE A 837 39.20 -4.28 7.31
C ILE A 837 40.16 -5.32 6.73
N THR A 838 39.83 -6.59 6.96
CA THR A 838 40.49 -7.75 6.35
C THR A 838 39.50 -8.39 5.38
N LEU A 839 39.90 -8.54 4.11
CA LEU A 839 39.06 -9.13 3.08
C LEU A 839 39.73 -10.37 2.49
N GLY A 840 38.91 -11.38 2.19
CA GLY A 840 39.30 -12.60 1.54
C GLY A 840 39.56 -12.43 0.04
N THR A 841 39.45 -13.55 -0.68
CA THR A 841 39.53 -13.59 -2.15
C THR A 841 38.15 -13.61 -2.81
N GLY A 842 37.07 -13.38 -2.06
CA GLY A 842 35.73 -13.21 -2.60
C GLY A 842 35.68 -11.96 -3.48
N LEU A 843 34.81 -11.96 -4.48
CA LEU A 843 34.61 -10.81 -5.36
C LEU A 843 33.23 -10.25 -5.08
N VAL A 844 33.09 -8.93 -5.10
CA VAL A 844 31.80 -8.29 -4.82
C VAL A 844 30.82 -8.63 -5.93
N GLU A 845 29.65 -9.13 -5.53
CA GLU A 845 28.47 -9.21 -6.38
C GLU A 845 27.57 -8.00 -6.13
N VAL A 846 27.23 -7.26 -7.19
CA VAL A 846 26.27 -6.15 -7.10
C VAL A 846 24.92 -6.63 -7.61
N PRO A 847 23.86 -6.67 -6.78
CA PRO A 847 22.53 -7.06 -7.23
C PRO A 847 21.99 -6.15 -8.35
N ILE A 848 21.31 -6.74 -9.34
CA ILE A 848 20.65 -6.01 -10.42
C ILE A 848 19.16 -5.90 -10.08
N ALA A 849 18.71 -4.68 -9.80
CA ALA A 849 17.29 -4.40 -9.65
C ALA A 849 16.55 -4.62 -10.98
N MET A 850 15.44 -5.35 -10.95
CA MET A 850 14.62 -5.62 -12.13
C MET A 850 13.30 -4.85 -12.03
N GLU A 851 13.06 -3.96 -12.99
CA GLU A 851 11.78 -3.28 -13.14
C GLU A 851 10.82 -4.20 -13.90
N THR A 852 9.63 -4.43 -13.34
CA THR A 852 8.60 -5.22 -14.01
C THR A 852 7.71 -4.28 -14.82
N LEU A 853 7.88 -4.26 -16.14
CA LEU A 853 7.05 -3.47 -17.02
C LEU A 853 5.79 -4.26 -17.40
N ARG A 854 4.62 -3.75 -17.04
CA ARG A 854 3.34 -4.32 -17.48
C ARG A 854 2.87 -3.67 -18.77
N GLN A 855 2.07 -4.40 -19.57
CA GLN A 855 1.64 -3.93 -20.90
C GLN A 855 0.78 -2.66 -20.83
N ASP A 856 0.15 -2.42 -19.70
CA ASP A 856 -0.78 -1.34 -19.44
C ASP A 856 -0.07 -0.05 -18.99
N GLU A 857 1.08 -0.16 -18.33
CA GLU A 857 2.03 0.93 -18.02
C GLU A 857 2.73 1.50 -19.27
N ASN A 858 2.92 0.68 -20.31
CA ASN A 858 3.69 1.06 -21.51
C ASN A 858 2.81 1.48 -22.71
N SER A 859 1.54 1.85 -22.49
CA SER A 859 0.59 2.14 -23.58
C SER A 859 0.77 3.50 -24.27
N LEU A 860 1.92 4.16 -24.12
CA LEU A 860 2.36 5.24 -25.01
C LEU A 860 2.93 4.65 -26.31
N PHE A 861 2.11 3.93 -27.07
CA PHE A 861 2.42 3.55 -28.45
C PHE A 861 2.27 4.76 -29.38
N VAL A 862 3.13 5.77 -29.22
CA VAL A 862 3.14 6.98 -30.06
C VAL A 862 3.62 6.69 -31.50
N SER A 863 4.08 5.47 -31.81
CA SER A 863 4.65 5.14 -33.13
C SER A 863 3.74 4.37 -34.10
N VAL A 864 2.57 3.84 -33.68
CA VAL A 864 1.64 3.14 -34.57
C VAL A 864 0.37 3.97 -34.78
N PRO A 865 0.08 4.41 -36.02
CA PRO A 865 -1.17 5.08 -36.34
C PRO A 865 -2.41 4.26 -35.95
N GLN A 866 -3.23 4.83 -35.05
CA GLN A 866 -4.49 4.23 -34.59
C GLN A 866 -5.66 5.20 -34.78
N PHE A 867 -6.83 4.66 -35.11
CA PHE A 867 -8.06 5.43 -35.26
C PHE A 867 -9.29 4.55 -35.07
N ASN A 868 -10.38 5.13 -34.58
CA ASN A 868 -11.69 4.50 -34.69
C ASN A 868 -12.38 4.99 -35.97
N PRO A 869 -12.79 4.10 -36.89
CA PRO A 869 -13.30 4.49 -38.21
C PRO A 869 -14.62 5.25 -38.17
N THR A 870 -15.40 5.07 -37.10
CA THR A 870 -16.73 5.68 -36.93
C THR A 870 -16.74 6.83 -35.92
N GLU A 871 -15.59 7.14 -35.32
CA GLU A 871 -15.44 8.30 -34.43
C GLU A 871 -15.63 9.60 -35.23
N ALA A 872 -16.35 10.55 -34.65
CA ALA A 872 -16.52 11.86 -35.25
C ALA A 872 -15.21 12.65 -35.18
N TYR A 873 -14.85 13.29 -36.29
CA TYR A 873 -13.66 14.12 -36.42
C TYR A 873 -13.74 15.40 -35.56
N THR A 874 -14.95 15.93 -35.34
CA THR A 874 -15.22 17.05 -34.42
C THR A 874 -16.49 16.80 -33.61
N GLU A 875 -16.56 17.36 -32.40
CA GLU A 875 -17.76 17.26 -31.56
C GLU A 875 -18.96 18.02 -32.15
N ASP A 876 -18.68 19.06 -32.94
CA ASP A 876 -19.69 19.97 -33.53
C ASP A 876 -20.39 19.37 -34.76
N ASP A 877 -19.77 18.42 -35.47
CA ASP A 877 -20.34 17.79 -36.65
C ASP A 877 -20.14 16.27 -36.68
N LYS A 878 -21.10 15.56 -36.09
CA LYS A 878 -21.13 14.08 -36.05
C LYS A 878 -21.33 13.41 -37.42
N SER A 879 -21.48 14.18 -38.50
CA SER A 879 -21.52 13.63 -39.86
C SER A 879 -20.13 13.47 -40.48
N LEU A 880 -19.11 14.10 -39.89
CA LEU A 880 -17.71 13.94 -40.29
C LEU A 880 -17.07 12.87 -39.41
N VAL A 881 -16.86 11.68 -39.96
CA VAL A 881 -16.16 10.57 -39.30
C VAL A 881 -14.69 10.51 -39.74
N ARG A 882 -13.82 9.90 -38.92
CA ARG A 882 -12.36 9.79 -39.19
C ARG A 882 -12.05 9.18 -40.57
N VAL A 883 -12.93 8.31 -41.08
CA VAL A 883 -12.85 7.74 -42.43
C VAL A 883 -13.82 8.47 -43.36
N ASP A 884 -13.29 9.35 -44.22
CA ASP A 884 -14.08 10.00 -45.27
C ASP A 884 -14.14 9.09 -46.50
N VAL A 885 -15.30 8.44 -46.71
CA VAL A 885 -15.55 7.56 -47.85
C VAL A 885 -15.67 8.29 -49.20
N ASN A 886 -15.91 9.61 -49.21
CA ASN A 886 -15.95 10.39 -50.44
C ASN A 886 -14.55 10.83 -50.86
N ALA A 887 -13.72 11.22 -49.88
CA ALA A 887 -12.32 11.58 -50.09
C ALA A 887 -11.38 10.37 -50.08
N ASN A 888 -11.85 9.18 -49.68
CA ASN A 888 -11.05 7.98 -49.45
C ASN A 888 -9.85 8.22 -48.52
N SER A 889 -10.04 9.08 -47.52
CA SER A 889 -8.99 9.50 -46.60
C SER A 889 -9.32 9.09 -45.18
N ILE A 890 -8.26 8.86 -44.42
CA ILE A 890 -8.26 8.58 -42.99
C ILE A 890 -7.58 9.77 -42.31
N THR A 891 -8.28 10.40 -41.39
CA THR A 891 -7.75 11.53 -40.62
C THR A 891 -7.50 11.10 -39.19
N LEU A 892 -6.25 11.19 -38.75
CA LEU A 892 -5.84 10.86 -37.38
C LEU A 892 -5.95 12.08 -36.46
N PRO A 893 -6.07 11.87 -35.13
CA PRO A 893 -6.05 12.95 -34.14
C PRO A 893 -4.66 13.54 -33.90
N PHE A 894 -3.61 12.95 -34.48
CA PHE A 894 -2.20 13.34 -34.37
C PHE A 894 -1.49 13.16 -35.73
N ASP A 895 -0.29 13.70 -35.86
CA ASP A 895 0.54 13.51 -37.06
C ASP A 895 0.94 12.05 -37.22
N HIS A 896 0.74 11.47 -38.42
CA HIS A 896 0.88 10.04 -38.63
C HIS A 896 2.34 9.57 -38.83
N GLY A 897 3.26 10.48 -39.13
CA GLY A 897 4.71 10.17 -39.30
C GLY A 897 5.04 9.20 -40.44
N LEU A 898 4.13 9.02 -41.39
CA LEU A 898 4.27 8.11 -42.54
C LEU A 898 4.72 8.88 -43.78
N GLU A 899 5.39 8.18 -44.70
CA GLU A 899 5.78 8.71 -46.01
C GLU A 899 4.95 8.13 -47.16
N THR A 900 4.82 8.88 -48.26
CA THR A 900 4.12 8.36 -49.46
C THR A 900 4.85 7.17 -50.04
N GLY A 901 4.13 6.06 -50.23
CA GLY A 901 4.67 4.78 -50.66
C GLY A 901 5.19 3.89 -49.53
N GLN A 902 5.09 4.31 -48.27
CA GLN A 902 5.39 3.45 -47.13
C GLN A 902 4.34 2.35 -47.01
N ALA A 903 4.78 1.10 -46.85
CA ALA A 903 3.86 -0.01 -46.62
C ALA A 903 3.27 0.06 -45.21
N VAL A 904 2.00 -0.28 -45.06
CA VAL A 904 1.30 -0.38 -43.79
C VAL A 904 0.42 -1.64 -43.78
N ILE A 905 0.38 -2.36 -42.69
CA ILE A 905 -0.52 -3.51 -42.52
C ILE A 905 -1.72 -3.07 -41.72
N TYR A 906 -2.90 -3.23 -42.30
CA TYR A 906 -4.15 -2.91 -41.64
C TYR A 906 -4.51 -3.95 -40.57
N ASP A 907 -4.81 -3.50 -39.36
CA ASP A 907 -5.38 -4.30 -38.28
C ASP A 907 -6.73 -3.74 -37.86
N ASN A 908 -7.73 -4.60 -37.74
CA ASN A 908 -9.06 -4.21 -37.30
C ASN A 908 -9.27 -4.30 -35.78
N GLY A 909 -8.24 -4.68 -35.01
CA GLY A 909 -8.30 -4.75 -33.56
C GLY A 909 -9.26 -5.83 -33.03
N GLY A 910 -9.64 -6.81 -33.85
CA GLY A 910 -10.68 -7.79 -33.55
C GLY A 910 -12.11 -7.35 -33.93
N GLY A 911 -12.26 -6.14 -34.46
CA GLY A 911 -13.51 -5.58 -34.98
C GLY A 911 -13.85 -6.03 -36.40
N THR A 912 -14.66 -5.23 -37.09
CA THR A 912 -15.12 -5.45 -38.46
C THR A 912 -14.29 -4.65 -39.45
N ASP A 913 -13.87 -5.27 -40.56
CA ASP A 913 -13.09 -4.58 -41.58
C ASP A 913 -13.84 -3.38 -42.21
N ILE A 914 -13.10 -2.28 -42.41
CA ILE A 914 -13.50 -1.18 -43.27
C ILE A 914 -13.57 -1.72 -44.69
N GLY A 915 -14.70 -1.52 -45.37
CA GLY A 915 -14.88 -1.94 -46.74
C GLY A 915 -13.78 -1.36 -47.63
N GLY A 916 -13.15 -2.23 -48.42
CA GLY A 916 -11.97 -1.89 -49.22
C GLY A 916 -10.63 -2.23 -48.54
N LEU A 917 -10.65 -2.48 -47.23
CA LEU A 917 -9.52 -3.01 -46.47
C LEU A 917 -9.82 -4.45 -46.01
N THR A 918 -8.78 -5.17 -45.63
CA THR A 918 -8.84 -6.57 -45.18
C THR A 918 -7.83 -6.74 -44.07
N ASN A 919 -8.27 -7.27 -42.92
CA ASN A 919 -7.40 -7.45 -41.76
C ASN A 919 -6.14 -8.26 -42.12
N GLY A 920 -4.97 -7.77 -41.74
CA GLY A 920 -3.67 -8.38 -42.01
C GLY A 920 -3.11 -8.12 -43.43
N GLU A 921 -3.85 -7.44 -44.31
CA GLU A 921 -3.38 -7.12 -45.66
C GLU A 921 -2.45 -5.90 -45.68
N THR A 922 -1.47 -5.90 -46.60
CA THR A 922 -0.52 -4.79 -46.78
C THR A 922 -1.05 -3.76 -47.77
N TYR A 923 -1.03 -2.50 -47.36
CA TYR A 923 -1.38 -1.32 -48.15
C TYR A 923 -0.21 -0.35 -48.20
N TYR A 924 -0.33 0.72 -48.99
CA TYR A 924 0.71 1.74 -49.15
C TYR A 924 0.14 3.12 -48.89
N ALA A 925 0.77 3.87 -47.98
CA ALA A 925 0.32 5.20 -47.59
C ALA A 925 0.47 6.22 -48.74
N ILE A 926 -0.52 7.09 -48.89
CA ILE A 926 -0.48 8.30 -49.72
C ILE A 926 -0.69 9.45 -48.74
N VAL A 927 0.35 10.26 -48.55
CA VAL A 927 0.34 11.33 -47.55
C VAL A 927 -0.31 12.58 -48.13
N GLY A 928 -1.26 13.16 -47.41
CA GLY A 928 -1.95 14.39 -47.82
C GLY A 928 -1.11 15.66 -47.60
N GLU A 929 -1.70 16.82 -47.88
CA GLU A 929 -1.07 18.12 -47.57
C GLU A 929 -1.02 18.40 -46.06
N GLN A 930 -1.88 17.75 -45.28
CA GLN A 930 -1.90 17.79 -43.82
C GLN A 930 -1.25 16.54 -43.25
N SER A 931 -0.37 16.69 -42.26
CA SER A 931 0.46 15.63 -41.66
C SER A 931 -0.31 14.58 -40.86
N ASN A 932 -1.60 14.79 -40.62
CA ASN A 932 -2.51 13.87 -39.94
C ASN A 932 -3.53 13.21 -40.89
N VAL A 933 -3.48 13.49 -42.20
CA VAL A 933 -4.40 12.94 -43.20
C VAL A 933 -3.67 12.06 -44.19
N LEU A 934 -4.14 10.83 -44.37
CA LEU A 934 -3.59 9.88 -45.34
C LEU A 934 -4.67 9.17 -46.15
N GLN A 935 -4.30 8.66 -47.33
CA GLN A 935 -5.08 7.67 -48.08
C GLN A 935 -4.27 6.38 -48.20
N LEU A 936 -4.91 5.28 -48.56
CA LEU A 936 -4.26 3.99 -48.76
C LEU A 936 -4.35 3.54 -50.21
N ALA A 937 -3.30 2.92 -50.73
CA ALA A 937 -3.26 2.30 -52.05
C ALA A 937 -2.90 0.82 -51.96
N LEU A 938 -3.39 0.01 -52.91
CA LEU A 938 -3.14 -1.44 -52.94
C LEU A 938 -1.70 -1.80 -53.34
N THR A 939 -0.98 -0.90 -54.01
CA THR A 939 0.40 -1.14 -54.46
C THR A 939 1.28 0.08 -54.29
N TYR A 940 2.58 -0.13 -54.14
CA TYR A 940 3.58 0.95 -54.09
C TYR A 940 3.51 1.87 -55.32
N GLY A 941 3.31 1.28 -56.51
CA GLY A 941 3.19 2.04 -57.76
C GLY A 941 1.94 2.93 -57.79
N ASN A 942 0.84 2.47 -57.19
CA ASN A 942 -0.39 3.24 -57.05
C ASN A 942 -0.24 4.40 -56.05
N ALA A 943 0.56 4.23 -55.00
CA ALA A 943 0.82 5.29 -54.02
C ALA A 943 1.77 6.37 -54.56
N THR A 944 2.79 5.98 -55.33
CA THR A 944 3.88 6.86 -55.80
C THR A 944 3.75 7.36 -57.23
N ALA A 945 2.66 6.99 -57.92
CA ALA A 945 2.37 7.51 -59.25
C ALA A 945 2.22 9.04 -59.24
N THR A 946 2.52 9.69 -60.36
CA THR A 946 2.31 11.15 -60.56
C THR A 946 0.87 11.58 -60.27
N VAL A 947 -0.08 10.67 -60.45
CA VAL A 947 -1.45 10.78 -59.93
C VAL A 947 -1.70 9.50 -59.14
N SER A 948 -1.80 9.60 -57.82
CA SER A 948 -2.03 8.45 -56.95
C SER A 948 -3.41 7.84 -57.18
N THR A 949 -3.54 6.54 -56.93
CA THR A 949 -4.81 5.82 -57.04
C THR A 949 -5.19 5.23 -55.68
N PRO A 950 -5.92 5.97 -54.83
CA PRO A 950 -6.34 5.49 -53.51
C PRO A 950 -7.42 4.40 -53.62
N ILE A 951 -7.48 3.56 -52.59
CA ILE A 951 -8.51 2.53 -52.40
C ILE A 951 -9.83 3.22 -52.06
N ASN A 952 -10.93 2.72 -52.61
CA ASN A 952 -12.26 3.16 -52.22
C ASN A 952 -12.62 2.58 -50.86
N LEU A 953 -12.76 3.45 -49.86
CA LEU A 953 -13.16 3.06 -48.52
C LEU A 953 -14.69 3.03 -48.42
N ASN A 954 -15.23 2.10 -47.64
CA ASN A 954 -16.66 2.01 -47.37
C ASN A 954 -16.91 1.67 -45.90
N LEU A 955 -17.87 2.33 -45.27
CA LEU A 955 -18.31 2.07 -43.89
C LEU A 955 -19.62 1.25 -43.82
N ASP A 956 -20.21 0.85 -44.95
CA ASP A 956 -21.42 0.02 -44.98
C ASP A 956 -21.24 -1.33 -44.26
N THR A 957 -20.02 -1.87 -44.25
CA THR A 957 -19.67 -3.10 -43.52
C THR A 957 -19.70 -2.92 -42.01
N LEU A 958 -19.54 -1.68 -41.53
CA LEU A 958 -19.61 -1.29 -40.12
C LEU A 958 -21.02 -0.80 -39.72
N ALA A 959 -21.95 -0.67 -40.67
CA ALA A 959 -23.28 -0.12 -40.42
C ALA A 959 -24.12 -1.03 -39.49
N GLY A 960 -24.42 -0.54 -38.29
CA GLY A 960 -25.22 -1.25 -37.28
C GLY A 960 -24.40 -2.06 -36.28
N VAL A 961 -23.07 -2.09 -36.42
CA VAL A 961 -22.14 -2.60 -35.41
C VAL A 961 -21.74 -1.41 -34.53
N THR A 962 -21.88 -1.53 -33.20
CA THR A 962 -21.30 -0.56 -32.25
C THR A 962 -19.81 -0.81 -32.10
N ASP A 963 -19.08 -0.87 -33.21
CA ASP A 963 -17.67 -1.20 -33.23
C ASP A 963 -16.86 -0.02 -32.68
N GLN A 964 -16.53 -0.08 -31.39
CA GLN A 964 -15.67 0.89 -30.74
C GLN A 964 -14.19 0.48 -30.81
N SER A 965 -13.87 -0.59 -31.55
CA SER A 965 -12.50 -1.12 -31.63
C SER A 965 -11.60 -0.14 -32.40
N SER A 966 -10.41 0.13 -31.86
CA SER A 966 -9.40 0.92 -32.56
C SER A 966 -8.76 0.10 -33.68
N HIS A 967 -8.76 0.64 -34.89
CA HIS A 967 -8.04 0.09 -36.02
C HIS A 967 -6.61 0.63 -36.03
N SER A 968 -5.66 -0.18 -36.49
CA SER A 968 -4.23 0.18 -36.52
C SER A 968 -3.64 0.04 -37.93
N LEU A 969 -2.68 0.91 -38.27
CA LEU A 969 -1.88 0.79 -39.49
C LEU A 969 -0.42 0.56 -39.09
N TYR A 970 -0.01 -0.70 -39.01
CA TYR A 970 1.35 -1.05 -38.63
C TYR A 970 2.32 -0.71 -39.75
N PRO A 971 3.30 0.19 -39.55
CA PRO A 971 4.24 0.53 -40.61
C PRO A 971 5.13 -0.68 -40.93
N GLY A 972 5.19 -1.04 -42.21
CA GLY A 972 6.11 -2.06 -42.72
C GLY A 972 7.51 -1.50 -42.94
N PHE A 973 8.46 -2.39 -43.24
CA PHE A 973 9.79 -2.04 -43.71
C PHE A 973 10.19 -2.92 -44.91
N ASP A 974 11.09 -2.40 -45.74
CA ASP A 974 11.68 -3.12 -46.87
C ASP A 974 13.01 -3.74 -46.42
N PRO A 975 13.10 -5.07 -46.18
CA PRO A 975 14.33 -5.72 -45.74
C PRO A 975 15.42 -5.74 -46.82
N THR A 976 15.10 -5.35 -48.06
CA THR A 976 16.08 -5.21 -49.15
C THR A 976 16.67 -3.79 -49.24
N ALA A 977 16.09 -2.83 -48.52
CA ALA A 977 16.63 -1.49 -48.44
C ALA A 977 17.98 -1.49 -47.72
N ALA A 978 18.92 -0.70 -48.24
CA ALA A 978 20.28 -0.64 -47.69
C ALA A 978 20.25 -0.16 -46.23
N GLY A 979 20.86 -0.95 -45.34
CA GLY A 979 20.95 -0.64 -43.90
C GLY A 979 19.80 -1.16 -43.05
N VAL A 980 18.73 -1.72 -43.62
CA VAL A 980 17.55 -2.16 -42.85
C VAL A 980 17.75 -3.52 -42.19
N VAL A 981 18.26 -4.51 -42.92
CA VAL A 981 18.59 -5.84 -42.36
C VAL A 981 20.07 -6.09 -42.56
N ASP A 982 20.83 -6.14 -41.46
CA ASP A 982 22.22 -6.54 -41.47
C ASP A 982 22.34 -8.01 -41.10
N THR A 983 22.57 -8.86 -42.11
CA THR A 983 22.71 -10.31 -41.92
C THR A 983 24.02 -10.71 -41.24
N SER A 984 24.99 -9.80 -41.10
CA SER A 984 26.26 -10.08 -40.42
C SER A 984 26.15 -9.92 -38.91
N THR A 985 25.31 -8.98 -38.46
CA THR A 985 25.05 -8.69 -37.05
C THR A 985 23.69 -9.20 -36.58
N GLY A 986 22.80 -9.59 -37.50
CA GLY A 986 21.41 -9.97 -37.21
C GLY A 986 20.52 -8.79 -36.81
N VAL A 987 20.98 -7.55 -37.01
CA VAL A 987 20.26 -6.32 -36.63
C VAL A 987 19.22 -5.96 -37.69
N ILE A 988 18.04 -5.56 -37.23
CA ILE A 988 16.98 -4.95 -38.03
C ILE A 988 16.84 -3.50 -37.58
N ASP A 989 17.23 -2.55 -38.44
CA ASP A 989 17.06 -1.11 -38.22
C ASP A 989 15.91 -0.60 -39.11
N VAL A 990 14.81 -0.22 -38.48
CA VAL A 990 13.61 0.24 -39.20
C VAL A 990 13.62 1.74 -39.51
N GLY A 991 14.68 2.46 -39.13
CA GLY A 991 14.89 3.88 -39.42
C GLY A 991 13.91 4.83 -38.74
N ARG A 992 13.15 4.32 -37.77
CA ARG A 992 12.16 5.07 -36.97
C ARG A 992 12.11 4.52 -35.55
N GLU A 993 11.72 5.35 -34.59
CA GLU A 993 11.58 4.90 -33.20
C GLU A 993 10.53 3.78 -33.09
N HIS A 994 10.94 2.64 -32.53
CA HIS A 994 10.07 1.48 -32.41
C HIS A 994 9.39 1.36 -31.04
N GLY A 995 9.99 1.93 -29.98
CA GLY A 995 9.42 1.92 -28.62
C GLY A 995 9.31 0.53 -27.98
N PHE A 996 10.14 -0.42 -28.41
CA PHE A 996 10.16 -1.77 -27.83
C PHE A 996 11.08 -1.83 -26.63
N VAL A 997 10.82 -2.78 -25.74
CA VAL A 997 11.70 -3.16 -24.63
C VAL A 997 12.21 -4.60 -24.85
N SER A 998 13.40 -4.93 -24.35
CA SER A 998 13.91 -6.30 -24.55
C SER A 998 13.08 -7.32 -23.77
N GLY A 999 12.93 -8.53 -24.30
CA GLY A 999 12.02 -9.54 -23.76
C GLY A 999 10.56 -9.35 -24.17
N GLN A 1000 10.23 -8.28 -24.90
CA GLN A 1000 8.88 -8.04 -25.41
C GLN A 1000 8.52 -9.01 -26.56
N PRO A 1001 7.36 -9.68 -26.52
CA PRO A 1001 6.94 -10.58 -27.59
C PRO A 1001 6.35 -9.82 -28.79
N VAL A 1002 6.85 -10.14 -29.98
CA VAL A 1002 6.42 -9.61 -31.27
C VAL A 1002 6.12 -10.74 -32.25
N ILE A 1003 5.05 -10.60 -33.05
CA ILE A 1003 4.79 -11.50 -34.18
C ILE A 1003 5.45 -10.93 -35.43
N TYR A 1004 6.26 -11.75 -36.09
CA TYR A 1004 6.80 -11.42 -37.39
C TYR A 1004 5.77 -11.65 -38.50
N ARG A 1005 5.63 -10.69 -39.42
CA ARG A 1005 4.85 -10.83 -40.64
C ARG A 1005 5.68 -10.49 -41.87
N ASP A 1006 5.61 -11.30 -42.92
CA ASP A 1006 6.32 -11.03 -44.18
C ASP A 1006 5.60 -10.03 -45.11
N GLY A 1007 4.33 -9.70 -44.80
CA GLY A 1007 3.53 -8.76 -45.56
C GLY A 1007 3.24 -9.20 -47.00
N GLY A 1008 3.13 -10.51 -47.23
CA GLY A 1008 2.89 -11.10 -48.56
C GLY A 1008 4.17 -11.26 -49.41
N GLY A 1009 5.33 -11.00 -48.82
CA GLY A 1009 6.65 -11.20 -49.39
C GLY A 1009 7.19 -12.63 -49.21
N SER A 1010 8.51 -12.80 -49.37
CA SER A 1010 9.21 -13.99 -48.85
C SER A 1010 9.84 -13.63 -47.51
N PRO A 1011 9.72 -14.47 -46.46
CA PRO A 1011 10.22 -14.14 -45.13
C PRO A 1011 11.76 -13.95 -45.09
N ILE A 1012 12.22 -13.18 -44.11
CA ILE A 1012 13.65 -13.08 -43.76
C ILE A 1012 14.10 -14.43 -43.24
N VAL A 1013 15.13 -15.00 -43.87
CA VAL A 1013 15.59 -16.35 -43.51
C VAL A 1013 16.12 -16.31 -42.08
N GLY A 1014 15.56 -17.17 -41.22
CA GLY A 1014 15.73 -17.14 -39.76
C GLY A 1014 14.43 -16.76 -39.02
N LEU A 1015 13.47 -16.15 -39.73
CA LEU A 1015 12.15 -15.80 -39.23
C LEU A 1015 11.06 -16.50 -40.06
N ASP A 1016 10.03 -16.99 -39.39
CA ASP A 1016 8.88 -17.65 -39.98
C ASP A 1016 7.66 -16.73 -39.86
N ASP A 1017 6.89 -16.58 -40.94
CA ASP A 1017 5.68 -15.75 -40.94
C ASP A 1017 4.68 -16.23 -39.87
N GLY A 1018 4.22 -15.30 -39.04
CA GLY A 1018 3.28 -15.54 -37.97
C GLY A 1018 3.82 -16.14 -36.69
N GLN A 1019 5.13 -16.40 -36.60
CA GLN A 1019 5.74 -16.83 -35.35
C GLN A 1019 5.96 -15.65 -34.40
N THR A 1020 5.83 -15.94 -33.11
CA THR A 1020 6.20 -15.02 -32.03
C THR A 1020 7.69 -15.13 -31.75
N TYR A 1021 8.33 -13.98 -31.67
CA TYR A 1021 9.72 -13.78 -31.31
C TYR A 1021 9.81 -12.77 -30.18
N TYR A 1022 10.97 -12.66 -29.55
CA TYR A 1022 11.19 -11.72 -28.46
C TYR A 1022 12.23 -10.68 -28.88
N VAL A 1023 11.92 -9.40 -28.69
CA VAL A 1023 12.79 -8.28 -29.08
C VAL A 1023 13.99 -8.22 -28.14
N SER A 1024 15.19 -8.04 -28.68
CA SER A 1024 16.38 -7.59 -27.95
C SER A 1024 16.76 -6.24 -28.52
N VAL A 1025 16.59 -5.17 -27.74
CA VAL A 1025 16.77 -3.79 -28.22
C VAL A 1025 18.26 -3.52 -28.40
N THR A 1026 18.65 -2.86 -29.50
CA THR A 1026 20.04 -2.45 -29.76
C THR A 1026 20.22 -0.95 -29.96
N GLY A 1027 19.11 -0.20 -30.00
CA GLY A 1027 19.06 1.24 -30.12
C GLY A 1027 17.61 1.70 -30.31
N PRO A 1028 17.32 3.01 -30.45
CA PRO A 1028 15.95 3.52 -30.56
C PRO A 1028 15.24 3.11 -31.85
N THR A 1029 15.99 2.80 -32.93
CA THR A 1029 15.44 2.40 -34.24
C THR A 1029 15.80 0.96 -34.65
N ALA A 1030 16.60 0.27 -33.83
CA ALA A 1030 17.24 -0.99 -34.20
C ALA A 1030 17.14 -2.05 -33.12
N TYR A 1031 16.87 -3.29 -33.53
CA TYR A 1031 16.73 -4.43 -32.62
C TYR A 1031 17.12 -5.77 -33.27
N ARG A 1032 17.19 -6.80 -32.43
CA ARG A 1032 17.37 -8.21 -32.79
C ARG A 1032 16.24 -9.06 -32.21
N LEU A 1033 16.22 -10.35 -32.55
CA LEU A 1033 15.15 -11.27 -32.15
C LEU A 1033 15.70 -12.54 -31.51
N ALA A 1034 14.95 -13.08 -30.54
CA ALA A 1034 15.22 -14.35 -29.86
C ALA A 1034 13.99 -15.27 -29.87
N HIS A 1035 14.21 -16.56 -29.56
CA HIS A 1035 13.13 -17.55 -29.43
C HIS A 1035 12.46 -17.55 -28.05
N ALA A 1036 13.14 -17.05 -27.01
CA ALA A 1036 12.60 -16.90 -25.67
C ALA A 1036 12.82 -15.47 -25.13
N SER A 1037 11.94 -15.04 -24.22
CA SER A 1037 12.04 -13.74 -23.55
C SER A 1037 13.34 -13.61 -22.76
N GLY A 1038 13.70 -14.64 -21.99
CA GLY A 1038 14.95 -14.71 -21.23
C GLY A 1038 16.18 -14.48 -22.10
N ASP A 1039 16.30 -15.19 -23.23
CA ASP A 1039 17.42 -15.02 -24.17
C ASP A 1039 17.56 -13.58 -24.69
N ALA A 1040 16.44 -12.88 -24.90
CA ALA A 1040 16.47 -11.51 -25.40
C ALA A 1040 16.89 -10.49 -24.33
N VAL A 1041 16.45 -10.69 -23.08
CA VAL A 1041 16.85 -9.90 -21.91
C VAL A 1041 18.30 -10.19 -21.54
N ASP A 1042 18.70 -11.47 -21.54
CA ASP A 1042 20.07 -11.90 -21.27
C ASP A 1042 21.05 -11.34 -22.29
N ALA A 1043 20.66 -11.24 -23.57
CA ALA A 1043 21.50 -10.61 -24.58
C ALA A 1043 21.66 -9.09 -24.38
N GLU A 1044 20.63 -8.41 -23.83
CA GLU A 1044 20.76 -7.00 -23.44
C GLU A 1044 21.66 -6.84 -22.21
N LEU A 1045 21.49 -7.71 -21.21
CA LEU A 1045 22.27 -7.72 -19.97
C LEU A 1045 23.73 -8.04 -20.23
N THR A 1046 24.01 -9.18 -20.85
CA THR A 1046 25.36 -9.77 -20.93
C THR A 1046 26.14 -9.34 -22.17
N GLY A 1047 25.44 -8.83 -23.20
CA GLY A 1047 26.00 -8.68 -24.53
C GLY A 1047 26.24 -10.00 -25.27
N ASP A 1048 25.91 -11.17 -24.69
CA ASP A 1048 25.99 -12.46 -25.35
C ASP A 1048 24.87 -12.60 -26.39
N GLN A 1049 25.29 -12.69 -27.65
CA GLN A 1049 24.39 -12.75 -28.80
C GLN A 1049 24.21 -14.18 -29.32
N SER A 1050 24.75 -15.19 -28.63
CA SER A 1050 24.79 -16.58 -29.09
C SER A 1050 23.41 -17.24 -29.18
N ALA A 1051 22.50 -16.87 -28.28
CA ALA A 1051 21.10 -17.34 -28.25
C ALA A 1051 20.17 -16.53 -29.19
N LEU A 1052 20.65 -15.42 -29.77
CA LEU A 1052 19.87 -14.60 -30.68
C LEU A 1052 19.78 -15.24 -32.07
N ILE A 1053 18.67 -14.97 -32.75
CA ILE A 1053 18.38 -15.50 -34.08
C ILE A 1053 19.36 -14.92 -35.10
N SER A 1054 19.97 -15.81 -35.88
CA SER A 1054 20.81 -15.43 -37.02
C SER A 1054 19.96 -15.21 -38.27
N LEU A 1055 20.14 -14.07 -38.94
CA LEU A 1055 19.41 -13.72 -40.15
C LEU A 1055 20.24 -13.99 -41.41
N SER A 1056 19.61 -14.35 -42.53
CA SER A 1056 20.30 -14.47 -43.82
C SER A 1056 19.47 -13.93 -45.00
N ALA A 1057 20.17 -13.65 -46.11
CA ALA A 1057 19.57 -13.02 -47.28
C ALA A 1057 18.54 -13.95 -47.96
N GLY A 1058 17.44 -13.36 -48.45
CA GLY A 1058 16.38 -14.12 -49.12
C GLY A 1058 15.00 -13.46 -49.08
N ALA A 1059 14.81 -12.46 -48.20
CA ALA A 1059 13.57 -11.71 -48.12
C ALA A 1059 13.34 -10.81 -49.34
N VAL A 1060 12.07 -10.68 -49.73
CA VAL A 1060 11.58 -9.70 -50.72
C VAL A 1060 10.21 -9.22 -50.29
N GLY A 1061 9.89 -7.94 -50.54
CA GLY A 1061 8.61 -7.35 -50.15
C GLY A 1061 8.83 -6.08 -49.33
N ARG A 1062 7.84 -5.19 -49.26
CA ARG A 1062 7.92 -3.95 -48.46
C ARG A 1062 7.07 -3.97 -47.19
N GLY A 1063 6.26 -5.02 -47.04
CA GLY A 1063 5.29 -5.16 -45.96
C GLY A 1063 5.81 -5.92 -44.74
N HIS A 1064 7.13 -6.14 -44.61
CA HIS A 1064 7.66 -6.85 -43.45
C HIS A 1064 7.38 -6.03 -42.20
N SER A 1065 6.90 -6.67 -41.14
CA SER A 1065 6.60 -5.99 -39.89
C SER A 1065 6.80 -6.89 -38.68
N LEU A 1066 7.01 -6.26 -37.54
CA LEU A 1066 7.01 -6.90 -36.23
C LEU A 1066 5.92 -6.22 -35.41
N ARG A 1067 4.92 -7.02 -35.04
CA ARG A 1067 3.73 -6.55 -34.35
C ARG A 1067 3.82 -6.92 -32.88
N PRO A 1068 3.75 -5.97 -31.95
CA PRO A 1068 3.68 -6.32 -30.53
C PRO A 1068 2.47 -7.20 -30.26
N THR A 1069 2.63 -8.17 -29.36
CA THR A 1069 1.54 -9.02 -28.86
C THR A 1069 1.28 -8.75 -27.40
N ASN A 1070 0.14 -9.23 -26.91
CA ASN A 1070 -0.18 -9.10 -25.48
C ASN A 1070 0.85 -9.83 -24.63
N TYR A 1071 1.30 -9.16 -23.56
CA TYR A 1071 2.21 -9.71 -22.57
C TYR A 1071 1.75 -9.30 -21.18
N THR A 1072 1.92 -10.18 -20.18
CA THR A 1072 1.51 -9.87 -18.81
C THR A 1072 2.53 -8.96 -18.13
N ALA A 1073 3.82 -9.25 -18.31
CA ALA A 1073 4.93 -8.46 -17.79
C ALA A 1073 6.21 -8.78 -18.56
N VAL A 1074 7.13 -7.80 -18.62
CA VAL A 1074 8.50 -7.96 -19.11
C VAL A 1074 9.43 -7.37 -18.05
N SER A 1075 10.45 -8.13 -17.65
CA SER A 1075 11.45 -7.65 -16.71
C SER A 1075 12.54 -6.88 -17.45
N LYS A 1076 12.72 -5.61 -17.10
CA LYS A 1076 13.78 -4.75 -17.62
C LYS A 1076 14.82 -4.52 -16.51
N PRO A 1077 16.12 -4.69 -16.78
CA PRO A 1077 17.13 -4.36 -15.80
C PRO A 1077 17.18 -2.86 -15.54
N ASN A 1078 17.16 -2.47 -14.27
CA ASN A 1078 17.49 -1.13 -13.83
C ASN A 1078 19.00 -1.05 -13.63
N GLN A 1079 19.70 -0.58 -14.65
CA GLN A 1079 21.16 -0.54 -14.66
C GLN A 1079 21.68 0.61 -13.80
N LEU A 1080 22.64 0.32 -12.93
CA LEU A 1080 23.31 1.30 -12.09
C LEU A 1080 24.25 2.12 -12.97
N ARG A 1081 24.02 3.43 -13.12
CA ARG A 1081 24.84 4.28 -14.00
C ARG A 1081 26.26 4.43 -13.48
N VAL A 1082 26.47 4.26 -12.18
CA VAL A 1082 27.80 4.31 -11.56
C VAL A 1082 28.70 3.15 -12.02
N LEU A 1083 28.11 2.05 -12.52
CA LEU A 1083 28.85 0.90 -13.05
C LEU A 1083 29.04 0.95 -14.57
N ASP A 1084 28.39 1.87 -15.28
CA ASP A 1084 28.59 2.10 -16.71
C ASP A 1084 29.76 3.07 -16.90
N SER A 1085 30.98 2.53 -16.86
CA SER A 1085 32.21 3.35 -16.92
C SER A 1085 32.50 3.88 -18.32
N ASN A 1086 31.85 3.32 -19.35
CA ASN A 1086 32.04 3.70 -20.74
C ASN A 1086 30.94 4.64 -21.29
N GLU A 1087 29.88 4.87 -20.51
CA GLU A 1087 28.72 5.73 -20.79
C GLU A 1087 27.92 5.35 -22.05
N ASP A 1088 27.92 4.07 -22.44
CA ASP A 1088 27.11 3.59 -23.57
C ASP A 1088 25.64 3.31 -23.19
N GLY A 1089 25.30 3.52 -21.90
CA GLY A 1089 23.98 3.30 -21.35
C GLY A 1089 23.73 1.85 -20.99
N ARG A 1090 24.77 1.01 -20.91
CA ARG A 1090 24.70 -0.40 -20.53
C ARG A 1090 25.84 -0.76 -19.58
N VAL A 1091 25.52 -1.55 -18.57
CA VAL A 1091 26.54 -2.20 -17.74
C VAL A 1091 26.82 -3.58 -18.31
N THR A 1092 28.01 -3.76 -18.87
CA THR A 1092 28.48 -4.98 -19.54
C THR A 1092 29.90 -5.34 -19.08
N THR A 1093 30.46 -6.43 -19.58
CA THR A 1093 31.89 -6.77 -19.32
C THR A 1093 32.88 -5.84 -20.02
N ALA A 1094 32.41 -4.82 -20.75
CA ALA A 1094 33.26 -3.75 -21.27
C ALA A 1094 33.55 -2.67 -20.20
N ASP A 1095 32.75 -2.62 -19.13
CA ASP A 1095 32.87 -1.67 -18.06
C ASP A 1095 33.95 -2.04 -17.04
N GLU A 1096 34.41 -1.02 -16.33
CA GLU A 1096 35.49 -1.18 -15.35
C GLU A 1096 35.00 -2.05 -14.20
N HIS A 1097 35.87 -2.96 -13.76
CA HIS A 1097 35.60 -3.94 -12.72
C HIS A 1097 34.53 -5.00 -13.03
N ILE A 1098 33.72 -4.88 -14.09
CA ILE A 1098 32.70 -5.89 -14.43
C ILE A 1098 33.33 -7.05 -15.21
N THR A 1099 33.37 -8.25 -14.61
CA THR A 1099 33.97 -9.44 -15.24
C THR A 1099 32.97 -10.34 -15.93
N SER A 1100 31.76 -10.43 -15.38
CA SER A 1100 30.67 -11.22 -15.92
C SER A 1100 29.34 -10.76 -15.31
N ILE A 1101 28.24 -11.27 -15.85
CA ILE A 1101 26.89 -10.97 -15.37
C ILE A 1101 26.22 -12.30 -15.13
N ASN A 1102 25.81 -12.55 -13.88
CA ASN A 1102 25.02 -13.71 -13.52
C ASN A 1102 23.59 -13.47 -13.97
N SER A 1103 23.25 -13.97 -15.16
CA SER A 1103 21.93 -13.80 -15.78
C SER A 1103 20.84 -14.66 -15.15
N ILE A 1104 19.58 -14.31 -15.43
CA ILE A 1104 18.38 -15.00 -14.92
C ILE A 1104 18.35 -16.48 -15.35
N ALA A 1105 18.85 -16.81 -16.55
CA ALA A 1105 18.90 -18.19 -17.04
C ALA A 1105 19.96 -19.07 -16.33
N ALA A 1106 20.92 -18.47 -15.63
CA ALA A 1106 22.07 -19.17 -15.05
C ALA A 1106 21.86 -19.62 -13.59
N THR A 1107 21.04 -18.92 -12.80
CA THR A 1107 21.19 -18.98 -11.33
C THR A 1107 19.94 -19.32 -10.51
N LEU A 1108 18.74 -19.47 -11.08
CA LEU A 1108 17.48 -19.61 -10.29
C LEU A 1108 17.26 -18.47 -9.24
N GLY A 1109 18.07 -17.39 -9.27
CA GLY A 1109 18.09 -16.27 -8.32
C GLY A 1109 18.16 -14.91 -9.02
N SER A 1110 18.21 -13.82 -8.24
CA SER A 1110 18.28 -12.44 -8.75
C SER A 1110 19.57 -12.21 -9.56
N PRO A 1111 19.50 -11.52 -10.71
CA PRO A 1111 20.69 -11.27 -11.51
C PRO A 1111 21.69 -10.36 -10.76
N SER A 1112 22.98 -10.57 -10.96
CA SER A 1112 24.05 -9.80 -10.30
C SER A 1112 25.19 -9.46 -11.28
N TYR A 1113 25.83 -8.30 -11.06
CA TYR A 1113 27.11 -7.97 -11.67
C TYR A 1113 28.24 -8.59 -10.87
N GLN A 1114 29.10 -9.36 -11.54
CA GLN A 1114 30.33 -9.91 -10.94
C GLN A 1114 31.47 -8.93 -11.13
N THR A 1115 32.15 -8.58 -10.04
CA THR A 1115 33.29 -7.66 -10.11
C THR A 1115 34.64 -8.39 -10.13
N ASP A 1116 35.76 -7.67 -10.35
CA ASP A 1116 37.13 -8.15 -10.09
C ASP A 1116 37.73 -7.60 -8.80
N VAL A 1117 36.92 -6.93 -7.97
CA VAL A 1117 37.32 -6.32 -6.70
C VAL A 1117 36.67 -7.04 -5.52
N ASN A 1118 37.35 -7.05 -4.38
CA ASN A 1118 36.81 -7.58 -3.11
C ASN A 1118 36.25 -6.48 -2.19
N LEU A 1119 36.46 -5.21 -2.53
CA LEU A 1119 35.86 -4.05 -1.87
C LEU A 1119 35.29 -3.11 -2.93
N LEU A 1120 34.01 -2.81 -2.81
CA LEU A 1120 33.33 -1.83 -3.65
C LEU A 1120 32.54 -0.85 -2.78
N VAL A 1121 32.80 0.44 -2.97
CA VAL A 1121 32.09 1.55 -2.31
C VAL A 1121 31.52 2.43 -3.39
N ILE A 1122 30.19 2.45 -3.51
CA ILE A 1122 29.49 3.16 -4.58
C ILE A 1122 28.29 3.94 -4.04
N SER A 1123 28.01 5.08 -4.64
CA SER A 1123 26.82 5.88 -4.34
C SER A 1123 26.19 6.31 -5.65
N GLU A 1124 24.87 6.19 -5.75
CA GLU A 1124 24.11 6.64 -6.92
C GLU A 1124 22.94 7.52 -6.50
N ASP A 1125 22.75 8.63 -7.20
CA ASP A 1125 21.57 9.46 -7.06
C ASP A 1125 21.01 9.79 -8.45
N GLN A 1126 19.76 9.42 -8.67
CA GLN A 1126 19.01 9.66 -9.89
C GLN A 1126 17.77 10.49 -9.58
N THR A 1127 17.83 11.80 -9.86
CA THR A 1127 16.70 12.72 -9.65
C THR A 1127 16.15 13.24 -10.98
N HIS A 1128 14.85 13.07 -11.19
CA HIS A 1128 14.09 13.58 -12.32
C HIS A 1128 13.02 14.57 -11.85
N LEU A 1129 13.11 15.83 -12.29
CA LEU A 1129 12.08 16.85 -12.04
C LEU A 1129 11.47 17.28 -13.37
N LEU A 1130 10.16 17.03 -13.53
CA LEU A 1130 9.39 17.48 -14.69
C LEU A 1130 8.27 18.40 -14.20
N SER A 1131 8.18 19.59 -14.80
CA SER A 1131 7.14 20.54 -14.42
C SER A 1131 6.49 21.23 -15.62
N GLY A 1132 5.20 21.50 -15.51
CA GLY A 1132 4.41 22.21 -16.51
C GLY A 1132 3.47 23.20 -15.86
N THR A 1133 3.69 24.50 -16.09
CA THR A 1133 2.92 25.56 -15.42
C THR A 1133 2.34 26.57 -16.39
N GLY A 1134 1.03 26.77 -16.37
CA GLY A 1134 0.30 27.61 -17.31
C GLY A 1134 -0.84 28.41 -16.68
N ALA A 1135 -1.10 29.59 -17.25
CA ALA A 1135 -2.24 30.42 -16.87
C ALA A 1135 -3.00 30.90 -18.11
N ILE A 1136 -4.33 30.76 -18.11
CA ILE A 1136 -5.20 31.10 -19.24
C ILE A 1136 -6.29 32.09 -18.78
N THR A 1137 -6.35 33.27 -19.39
CA THR A 1137 -7.39 34.27 -19.10
C THR A 1137 -8.16 34.59 -20.36
N LYS A 1138 -9.47 34.31 -20.36
CA LYS A 1138 -10.38 34.70 -21.45
C LYS A 1138 -11.31 35.81 -20.97
N THR A 1139 -11.38 36.92 -21.70
CA THR A 1139 -12.27 38.04 -21.35
C THR A 1139 -12.74 38.82 -22.57
N LEU A 1140 -13.91 39.47 -22.46
CA LEU A 1140 -14.41 40.42 -23.46
C LEU A 1140 -13.77 41.83 -23.33
N SER A 1141 -13.00 42.09 -22.26
CA SER A 1141 -12.32 43.36 -21.96
C SER A 1141 -10.78 43.16 -21.89
N SER A 1142 -10.13 43.51 -20.78
CA SER A 1142 -8.68 43.29 -20.52
C SER A 1142 -8.44 42.13 -19.56
N GLY A 1143 -7.44 41.30 -19.84
CA GLY A 1143 -7.10 40.16 -18.99
C GLY A 1143 -5.61 39.88 -18.98
N ALA A 1144 -5.11 39.38 -17.85
CA ALA A 1144 -3.72 38.98 -17.70
C ALA A 1144 -3.62 37.54 -17.18
N GLY A 1145 -2.64 36.81 -17.69
CA GLY A 1145 -2.25 35.49 -17.21
C GLY A 1145 -0.78 35.51 -16.85
N GLY A 1146 -0.39 34.92 -15.72
CA GLY A 1146 1.01 34.78 -15.33
C GLY A 1146 1.28 33.37 -14.81
N SER A 1147 2.36 32.74 -15.29
CA SER A 1147 2.85 31.50 -14.71
C SER A 1147 4.32 31.62 -14.33
N VAL A 1148 4.68 31.00 -13.20
CA VAL A 1148 6.06 30.92 -12.71
C VAL A 1148 6.30 29.51 -12.19
N HIS A 1149 7.37 28.88 -12.66
CA HIS A 1149 7.89 27.66 -12.04
C HIS A 1149 9.30 27.94 -11.49
N VAL A 1150 9.57 27.42 -10.28
CA VAL A 1150 10.92 27.43 -9.67
C VAL A 1150 11.27 26.00 -9.28
N GLY A 1151 12.32 25.44 -9.90
CA GLY A 1151 12.89 24.15 -9.54
C GLY A 1151 14.25 24.35 -8.87
N VAL A 1152 14.47 23.75 -7.71
CA VAL A 1152 15.78 23.75 -7.02
C VAL A 1152 16.21 22.32 -6.80
N ILE A 1153 17.43 21.97 -7.23
CA ILE A 1153 17.99 20.64 -7.00
C ILE A 1153 19.33 20.85 -6.29
N HIS A 1154 19.42 20.34 -5.07
CA HIS A 1154 20.64 20.22 -4.29
C HIS A 1154 20.93 18.74 -4.11
N ARG A 1155 22.15 18.33 -4.46
CA ARG A 1155 22.57 16.94 -4.45
C ARG A 1155 24.01 16.85 -3.96
N GLU A 1156 24.22 16.09 -2.91
CA GLU A 1156 25.52 15.73 -2.36
C GLU A 1156 25.65 14.21 -2.47
N THR A 1157 26.36 13.72 -3.50
CA THR A 1157 26.57 12.30 -3.73
C THR A 1157 28.05 11.97 -3.54
N GLU A 1158 28.36 11.19 -2.50
CA GLU A 1158 29.74 10.89 -2.12
C GLU A 1158 29.94 9.39 -1.94
N ALA A 1159 30.99 8.86 -2.54
CA ALA A 1159 31.47 7.49 -2.31
C ALA A 1159 32.98 7.55 -2.05
N PHE A 1160 33.43 7.11 -0.87
CA PHE A 1160 34.86 7.16 -0.56
C PHE A 1160 35.32 6.16 0.51
N ILE A 1161 36.59 5.80 0.37
CA ILE A 1161 37.38 5.10 1.39
C ILE A 1161 38.38 6.12 1.94
N GLY A 1162 38.20 6.61 3.16
CA GLY A 1162 39.08 7.65 3.70
C GLY A 1162 38.41 8.67 4.62
N ALA A 1163 39.20 9.65 5.07
CA ALA A 1163 38.69 10.77 5.87
C ALA A 1163 37.88 11.72 4.98
N GLU A 1164 36.72 12.14 5.47
CA GLU A 1164 35.82 13.08 4.80
C GLU A 1164 36.45 14.47 4.74
N GLU A 1165 36.58 15.02 3.54
CA GLU A 1165 37.05 16.39 3.34
C GLU A 1165 35.86 17.35 3.46
N ARG A 1166 35.56 17.81 4.68
CA ARG A 1166 34.51 18.83 4.87
C ARG A 1166 34.91 20.16 4.25
N VAL A 1167 34.20 20.57 3.20
CA VAL A 1167 34.31 21.92 2.63
C VAL A 1167 33.73 22.93 3.63
N VAL A 1168 34.59 23.68 4.30
CA VAL A 1168 34.17 24.78 5.15
C VAL A 1168 33.75 25.96 4.26
N GLY A 1169 32.45 26.04 3.87
CA GLY A 1169 31.86 27.30 3.38
C GLY A 1169 30.93 27.25 2.14
N ASN A 1170 29.79 26.54 2.19
CA ASN A 1170 28.79 26.54 1.09
C ASN A 1170 27.56 27.45 1.30
N ALA A 1171 27.66 28.50 2.13
CA ALA A 1171 26.59 29.51 2.27
C ALA A 1171 26.90 30.78 1.45
N PRO A 1172 25.89 31.47 0.87
CA PRO A 1172 26.08 32.71 0.09
C PRO A 1172 26.66 33.90 0.89
N PHE A 1173 26.86 33.72 2.19
CA PHE A 1173 27.55 34.66 3.10
C PHE A 1173 28.62 33.96 3.96
N ALA A 1174 29.31 32.97 3.42
CA ALA A 1174 30.47 32.41 4.11
C ALA A 1174 31.52 33.52 4.34
N PRO A 1175 32.00 33.75 5.58
CA PRO A 1175 33.17 34.60 5.81
C PRO A 1175 34.34 33.99 5.02
N GLY A 1176 35.23 34.85 4.49
CA GLY A 1176 36.37 34.39 3.68
C GLY A 1176 37.30 33.48 4.48
N LEU A 1177 36.99 32.19 4.49
CA LEU A 1177 37.76 31.12 5.10
C LEU A 1177 38.95 30.85 4.18
N GLY A 1178 40.13 31.25 4.64
CA GLY A 1178 41.38 30.89 4.03
C GLY A 1178 42.31 30.35 5.10
N ILE A 1179 42.83 29.14 4.89
CA ILE A 1179 44.07 28.70 5.54
C ILE A 1179 45.13 29.71 5.10
N ASP A 1180 45.70 30.45 6.04
CA ASP A 1180 46.78 31.37 5.67
C ASP A 1180 48.02 30.58 5.22
N SER A 1181 49.01 31.25 4.65
CA SER A 1181 50.24 30.61 4.19
C SER A 1181 51.06 29.90 5.29
N SER A 1182 50.63 29.96 6.56
CA SER A 1182 51.24 29.27 7.69
C SER A 1182 50.49 27.99 8.12
N GLY A 1183 49.34 27.69 7.49
CA GLY A 1183 48.52 26.54 7.88
C GLY A 1183 47.59 26.81 9.06
N LEU A 1184 47.40 28.07 9.45
CA LEU A 1184 46.57 28.44 10.60
C LEU A 1184 45.09 28.51 10.20
N ILE A 1185 44.25 27.76 10.91
CA ILE A 1185 42.78 27.85 10.82
C ILE A 1185 42.33 28.86 11.88
N VAL A 1186 41.71 29.95 11.44
CA VAL A 1186 41.17 30.99 12.33
C VAL A 1186 39.65 30.88 12.36
N LEU A 1187 39.11 30.50 13.52
CA LEU A 1187 37.68 30.52 13.80
C LEU A 1187 37.32 31.90 14.40
N ASP A 1188 36.21 32.51 13.97
CA ASP A 1188 35.74 33.82 14.45
C ASP A 1188 34.92 33.74 15.75
N TYR A 1189 34.82 32.54 16.31
CA TYR A 1189 34.28 32.25 17.64
C TYR A 1189 35.30 31.50 18.49
N ASP A 1190 35.15 31.61 19.81
CA ASP A 1190 35.99 30.87 20.77
C ASP A 1190 35.64 29.37 20.67
N HIS A 1191 36.54 28.60 20.07
CA HIS A 1191 36.26 27.23 19.65
C HIS A 1191 36.30 26.21 20.79
N GLY A 1192 36.73 26.62 21.99
CA GLY A 1192 36.76 25.74 23.17
C GLY A 1192 37.81 24.62 23.13
N PHE A 1193 38.36 24.28 21.96
CA PHE A 1193 39.45 23.31 21.84
C PHE A 1193 40.76 23.80 22.49
N SER A 1194 41.38 22.91 23.25
CA SER A 1194 42.72 23.04 23.80
C SER A 1194 43.76 22.34 22.91
N VAL A 1195 45.03 22.77 23.04
CA VAL A 1195 46.14 22.11 22.32
C VAL A 1195 46.27 20.66 22.81
N GLY A 1196 46.04 19.71 21.90
CA GLY A 1196 46.08 18.27 22.19
C GLY A 1196 44.71 17.60 22.27
N ASP A 1197 43.62 18.37 22.16
CA ASP A 1197 42.30 17.82 21.88
C ASP A 1197 42.35 17.14 20.50
N LYS A 1198 41.91 15.88 20.47
CA LYS A 1198 41.93 15.04 19.27
C LYS A 1198 40.64 15.19 18.49
#